data_AF-A0AAD9KT70-F1
#
_entry.id   AF-A0AAD9KT70-F1
#
_cell.length_a   1.000
_cell.length_b   1.000
_cell.length_c   1.000
_cell.angle_alpha   90.00
_cell.angle_beta   90.00
_cell.angle_gamma   90.00
#
_symmetry.space_group_name_H-M   'P 1'
#
loop_
_entity.id
_entity.type
_entity.pdbx_description
1 polymer ?
#
loop_
_entity_poly.entity_id
_entity_poly.type
_entity_poly.pdbx_seq_one_letter_code
_entity_poly.pdbx_strand_id
1 'polypeptide(L)'
;MATVEDLMTGQIRIVTLKLITAHKHHLREICEVLVKAKIQLPVPEPKGGEASTIAVLLKVLQWRESEMQSIENKRNVIMNMLGMVNKIDSVDSYHLQKQLRSINDDMPLTQLCSPRQYTTATATDTGTITTEVTYFTFSDSVENILDTLSSWIIDSQLFDKLWTRQGKMVSHRRRQAEENDQLSLDDIATEVWLPVKKHYDDLCTRIQIGSIKLQEVDKFLDAYIGNYSDLTREFHLMFGPASNKEWIKQRVHQVQQYHELDQCCHGAKLIKEAKDVFQLTGDFTVLEVILRAVEDKRDPLRSITDDVVSAKQHLVGVTPDKVESLRVLTKCTALIDWLRENIKGVKELNVLAELAMSSAAGQGDLEVERVLCLLAAVNGYAPFIYDLPQNTDFNHFMKLCGHIWHALASDKNLPKKLHDTCRHLDWLKNVKESHGSVEVNAISQAKAINARGIYHVGKQKDLEPESPENVVRLVLPPETKGGERKKYTFQQLQDLQSKLMLVAGKAEKGKDDVDTFTEVLDGVTRLANIYIKICASGSILFRDWESTFYCEPNRPVNAVIDFGLSKQMLHGMSEHRPTVALQIQAVCEFFDECYSDWLHHIDVQREQFCYLNHYTTQQVVILCKKIAAFCFSGDRNVDPLVYPMLCAVRPNCLVDDLAKAVKSAFQDLAGRQKHAKGGNADTDDSPPDAPMEDAESEDMEEKEKQKFIDAMLNAGYPVELARKALHEIQSTDIDEGAVYI
;
A
#
# COMPACT_ATOMS: atom_id res chain seq x y z
N MET A 1 -31.54 50.85 -78.53
CA MET A 1 -30.95 52.18 -78.75
C MET A 1 -31.09 53.03 -77.50
N ALA A 2 -32.29 53.49 -77.12
CA ALA A 2 -32.52 54.26 -75.89
C ALA A 2 -31.95 53.58 -74.63
N THR A 3 -32.21 52.29 -74.43
CA THR A 3 -31.64 51.52 -73.30
C THR A 3 -30.11 51.47 -73.29
N VAL A 4 -29.47 51.49 -74.47
CA VAL A 4 -28.00 51.51 -74.58
C VAL A 4 -27.47 52.89 -74.22
N GLU A 5 -28.16 53.95 -74.63
CA GLU A 5 -27.86 55.33 -74.24
C GLU A 5 -28.04 55.56 -72.73
N ASP A 6 -29.10 55.01 -72.15
CA ASP A 6 -29.36 55.04 -70.70
C ASP A 6 -28.28 54.29 -69.91
N LEU A 7 -27.75 53.17 -70.44
CA LEU A 7 -26.60 52.47 -69.84
C LEU A 7 -25.35 53.37 -69.84
N MET A 8 -25.07 54.03 -70.96
CA MET A 8 -23.90 54.90 -71.09
C MET A 8 -23.97 56.13 -70.18
N THR A 9 -25.15 56.75 -70.07
CA THR A 9 -25.37 57.96 -69.26
C THR A 9 -25.65 57.65 -67.78
N GLY A 10 -26.00 56.41 -67.44
CA GLY A 10 -26.41 56.02 -66.09
C GLY A 10 -27.87 56.37 -65.75
N GLN A 11 -28.65 56.88 -66.70
CA GLN A 11 -30.08 57.17 -66.51
C GLN A 11 -30.96 55.90 -66.51
N ILE A 12 -30.35 54.72 -66.70
CA ILE A 12 -31.07 53.46 -66.71
C ILE A 12 -31.82 53.22 -65.38
N ARG A 13 -33.09 52.80 -65.50
CA ARG A 13 -33.91 52.38 -64.35
C ARG A 13 -33.43 51.04 -63.80
N ILE A 14 -33.54 50.86 -62.49
CA ILE A 14 -33.10 49.62 -61.81
C ILE A 14 -33.78 48.37 -62.39
N VAL A 15 -35.09 48.41 -62.66
CA VAL A 15 -35.86 47.29 -63.24
C VAL A 15 -35.27 46.86 -64.58
N THR A 16 -34.93 47.82 -65.43
CA THR A 16 -34.36 47.61 -66.75
C THR A 16 -32.94 47.09 -66.65
N LEU A 17 -32.13 47.62 -65.73
CA LEU A 17 -30.77 47.15 -65.48
C LEU A 17 -30.76 45.71 -64.95
N LYS A 18 -31.63 45.36 -64.00
CA LYS A 18 -31.80 43.97 -63.50
C LYS A 18 -32.16 43.01 -64.63
N LEU A 19 -33.11 43.39 -65.50
CA LEU A 19 -33.53 42.58 -66.64
C LEU A 19 -32.38 42.36 -67.64
N ILE A 20 -31.58 43.39 -67.92
CA ILE A 20 -30.42 43.30 -68.80
C ILE A 20 -29.34 42.40 -68.18
N THR A 21 -29.05 42.57 -66.90
CA THR A 21 -28.08 41.76 -66.17
C THR A 21 -28.50 40.28 -66.10
N ALA A 22 -29.80 39.98 -66.05
CA ALA A 22 -30.30 38.60 -66.13
C ALA A 22 -30.16 37.99 -67.54
N HIS A 23 -30.15 38.82 -68.59
CA HIS A 23 -30.14 38.38 -69.99
C HIS A 23 -28.96 38.96 -70.79
N LYS A 24 -27.76 39.05 -70.20
CA LYS A 24 -26.57 39.67 -70.84
C LYS A 24 -26.23 39.07 -72.19
N HIS A 25 -26.40 37.77 -72.35
CA HIS A 25 -26.13 37.05 -73.59
C HIS A 25 -27.02 37.56 -74.73
N HIS A 26 -28.32 37.69 -74.47
CA HIS A 26 -29.28 38.20 -75.46
C HIS A 26 -29.01 39.67 -75.80
N LEU A 27 -28.63 40.51 -74.82
CA LEU A 27 -28.21 41.89 -75.10
C LEU A 27 -27.02 41.91 -76.06
N ARG A 28 -26.01 41.08 -75.80
CA ARG A 28 -24.82 40.97 -76.64
C ARG A 28 -25.18 40.55 -78.07
N GLU A 29 -25.99 39.50 -78.23
CA GLU A 29 -26.43 39.01 -79.54
C GLU A 29 -27.20 40.09 -80.32
N ILE A 30 -28.12 40.80 -79.66
CA ILE A 30 -28.87 41.90 -80.27
C ILE A 30 -27.91 43.00 -80.72
N CYS A 31 -26.94 43.39 -79.89
CA CYS A 31 -25.93 44.38 -80.25
C CYS A 31 -25.02 43.90 -81.40
N GLU A 32 -24.63 42.62 -81.43
CA GLU A 32 -23.86 42.03 -82.53
C GLU A 32 -24.64 42.06 -83.85
N VAL A 33 -25.94 41.76 -83.83
CA VAL A 33 -26.81 41.85 -85.00
C VAL A 33 -26.95 43.29 -85.48
N LEU A 34 -27.14 44.25 -84.57
CA LEU A 34 -27.26 45.67 -84.92
C LEU A 34 -25.95 46.23 -85.53
N VAL A 35 -24.79 45.86 -84.98
CA VAL A 35 -23.48 46.23 -85.53
C VAL A 35 -23.25 45.59 -86.91
N LYS A 36 -23.62 44.31 -87.10
CA LYS A 36 -23.56 43.62 -88.40
C LYS A 36 -24.47 44.29 -89.44
N ALA A 37 -25.60 44.84 -89.01
CA ALA A 37 -26.53 45.60 -89.86
C ALA A 37 -26.09 47.05 -90.13
N LYS A 38 -24.88 47.46 -89.72
CA LYS A 38 -24.33 48.83 -89.83
C LYS A 38 -25.16 49.90 -89.11
N ILE A 39 -25.92 49.52 -88.08
CA ILE A 39 -26.64 50.47 -87.23
C ILE A 39 -25.66 50.98 -86.17
N GLN A 40 -25.41 52.29 -86.16
CA GLN A 40 -24.52 52.91 -85.18
C GLN A 40 -25.13 52.80 -83.78
N LEU A 41 -24.45 52.14 -82.85
CA LEU A 41 -24.82 52.12 -81.44
C LEU A 41 -24.47 53.47 -80.78
N PRO A 42 -25.20 53.90 -79.72
CA PRO A 42 -24.94 55.16 -79.03
C PRO A 42 -23.79 54.96 -78.02
N VAL A 43 -22.64 54.54 -78.53
CA VAL A 43 -21.42 54.23 -77.78
C VAL A 43 -20.27 55.00 -78.45
N PRO A 44 -19.41 55.70 -77.69
CA PRO A 44 -18.28 56.41 -78.27
C PRO A 44 -17.34 55.46 -79.01
N GLU A 45 -16.87 55.85 -80.19
CA GLU A 45 -15.95 55.02 -80.97
C GLU A 45 -14.62 54.84 -80.21
N PRO A 46 -14.14 53.60 -80.05
CA PRO A 46 -12.86 53.35 -79.40
C PRO A 46 -11.73 53.94 -80.27
N LYS A 47 -10.95 54.88 -79.71
CA LYS A 47 -9.75 55.40 -80.36
C LYS A 47 -8.60 54.41 -80.14
N GLY A 48 -8.10 53.84 -81.24
CA GLY A 48 -7.08 52.77 -81.22
C GLY A 48 -7.74 51.41 -81.48
N GLY A 49 -7.39 50.79 -82.61
CA GLY A 49 -8.12 49.67 -83.24
C GLY A 49 -8.14 48.32 -82.53
N GLU A 50 -8.15 48.29 -81.19
CA GLU A 50 -8.08 47.04 -80.40
C GLU A 50 -9.38 46.69 -79.65
N ALA A 51 -10.30 47.63 -79.39
CA ALA A 51 -11.55 47.35 -78.67
C ALA A 51 -12.79 47.41 -79.59
N SER A 52 -13.66 46.39 -79.53
CA SER A 52 -14.98 46.43 -80.19
C SER A 52 -15.95 47.33 -79.43
N THR A 53 -16.85 48.03 -80.13
CA THR A 53 -17.97 48.81 -79.54
C THR A 53 -18.79 47.98 -78.54
N ILE A 54 -18.88 46.67 -78.78
CA ILE A 54 -19.59 45.72 -77.91
C ILE A 54 -18.79 45.46 -76.63
N ALA A 55 -17.47 45.43 -76.68
CA ALA A 55 -16.62 45.29 -75.51
C ALA A 55 -16.74 46.51 -74.57
N VAL A 56 -16.83 47.71 -75.14
CA VAL A 56 -17.09 48.95 -74.37
C VAL A 56 -18.43 48.87 -73.64
N LEU A 57 -19.50 48.45 -74.35
CA LEU A 57 -20.82 48.30 -73.76
C LEU A 57 -20.84 47.28 -72.62
N LEU A 58 -20.17 46.12 -72.79
CA LEU A 58 -20.07 45.11 -71.74
C LEU A 58 -19.27 45.61 -70.53
N LYS A 59 -18.22 46.41 -70.74
CA LYS A 59 -17.45 47.05 -69.65
C LYS A 59 -18.32 48.03 -68.85
N VAL A 60 -19.10 48.87 -69.55
CA VAL A 60 -20.03 49.81 -68.89
C VAL A 60 -21.13 49.06 -68.16
N LEU A 61 -21.67 47.98 -68.74
CA LEU A 61 -22.65 47.13 -68.05
C LEU A 61 -22.06 46.55 -66.76
N GLN A 62 -20.81 46.10 -66.77
CA GLN A 62 -20.11 45.62 -65.56
C GLN A 62 -19.99 46.72 -64.50
N TRP A 63 -19.70 47.97 -64.89
CA TRP A 63 -19.70 49.10 -63.95
C TRP A 63 -21.08 49.32 -63.34
N ARG A 64 -22.14 49.32 -64.15
CA ARG A 64 -23.53 49.49 -63.68
C ARG A 64 -23.94 48.38 -62.72
N GLU A 65 -23.47 47.16 -62.94
CA GLU A 65 -23.67 46.04 -62.01
C GLU A 65 -22.94 46.24 -60.69
N SER A 66 -21.68 46.67 -60.71
CA SER A 66 -20.94 47.01 -59.48
C SER A 66 -21.60 48.16 -58.72
N GLU A 67 -22.10 49.18 -59.42
CA GLU A 67 -22.82 50.31 -58.82
C GLU A 67 -24.13 49.87 -58.16
N MET A 68 -24.93 49.03 -58.83
CA MET A 68 -26.13 48.44 -58.25
C MET A 68 -25.79 47.58 -57.02
N GLN A 69 -24.74 46.77 -57.11
CA GLN A 69 -24.28 45.95 -55.99
C GLN A 69 -23.86 46.81 -54.80
N SER A 70 -23.18 47.94 -55.03
CA SER A 70 -22.81 48.90 -53.97
C SER A 70 -24.03 49.53 -53.31
N ILE A 71 -25.06 49.90 -54.09
CA ILE A 71 -26.33 50.41 -53.55
C ILE A 71 -27.01 49.35 -52.68
N GLU A 72 -27.11 48.12 -53.17
CA GLU A 72 -27.76 47.03 -52.43
C GLU A 72 -26.97 46.67 -51.16
N ASN A 73 -25.62 46.68 -51.23
CA ASN A 73 -24.77 46.50 -50.06
C ASN A 73 -25.02 47.59 -49.02
N LYS A 74 -24.99 48.87 -49.41
CA LYS A 74 -25.25 49.99 -48.48
C LYS A 74 -26.67 49.90 -47.91
N ARG A 75 -27.66 49.56 -48.72
CA ARG A 75 -29.04 49.32 -48.29
C ARG A 75 -29.13 48.22 -47.22
N ASN A 76 -28.47 47.09 -47.43
CA ASN A 76 -28.45 45.98 -46.47
C ASN A 76 -27.79 46.37 -45.14
N VAL A 77 -26.67 47.11 -45.17
CA VAL A 77 -26.02 47.62 -43.96
C VAL A 77 -26.94 48.56 -43.19
N ILE A 78 -27.63 49.47 -43.88
CA ILE A 78 -28.60 50.38 -43.24
C ILE A 78 -29.79 49.61 -42.67
N MET A 79 -30.30 48.59 -43.36
CA MET A 79 -31.37 47.73 -42.83
C MET A 79 -30.93 46.99 -41.55
N ASN A 80 -29.69 46.51 -41.52
CA ASN A 80 -29.14 45.86 -40.34
C ASN A 80 -29.00 46.84 -39.17
N MET A 81 -28.47 48.04 -39.42
CA MET A 81 -28.40 49.11 -38.41
C MET A 81 -29.79 49.45 -37.90
N LEU A 82 -30.79 49.59 -38.78
CA LEU A 82 -32.18 49.84 -38.40
C LEU A 82 -32.73 48.72 -37.51
N GLY A 83 -32.47 47.46 -37.86
CA GLY A 83 -32.85 46.30 -37.05
C GLY A 83 -32.27 46.34 -35.64
N MET A 84 -31.03 46.81 -35.49
CA MET A 84 -30.38 47.02 -34.19
C MET A 84 -30.97 48.21 -33.42
N VAL A 85 -31.16 49.32 -34.09
CA VAL A 85 -31.70 50.57 -33.51
C VAL A 85 -33.12 50.36 -32.99
N ASN A 86 -33.94 49.61 -33.71
CA ASN A 86 -35.31 49.28 -33.29
C ASN A 86 -35.40 48.43 -32.01
N LYS A 87 -34.28 47.86 -31.53
CA LYS A 87 -34.22 47.17 -30.22
C LYS A 87 -34.11 48.15 -29.04
N ILE A 88 -33.88 49.43 -29.31
CA ILE A 88 -33.76 50.50 -28.31
C ILE A 88 -35.07 51.30 -28.29
N ASP A 89 -35.57 51.59 -27.10
CA ASP A 89 -36.78 52.39 -26.95
C ASP A 89 -36.55 53.85 -27.35
N SER A 90 -37.51 54.43 -28.07
CA SER A 90 -37.64 55.88 -28.32
C SER A 90 -36.54 56.50 -29.18
N VAL A 91 -36.30 55.94 -30.38
CA VAL A 91 -35.37 56.45 -31.39
C VAL A 91 -36.11 57.08 -32.56
N ASP A 92 -35.68 58.26 -33.02
CA ASP A 92 -36.12 58.85 -34.30
C ASP A 92 -35.40 58.17 -35.47
N SER A 93 -36.06 57.15 -36.03
CA SER A 93 -35.63 56.47 -37.25
C SER A 93 -36.60 56.66 -38.42
N TYR A 94 -37.62 57.53 -38.27
CA TYR A 94 -38.72 57.63 -39.23
C TYR A 94 -38.25 58.07 -40.62
N HIS A 95 -37.38 59.08 -40.68
CA HIS A 95 -36.84 59.60 -41.94
C HIS A 95 -36.08 58.50 -42.72
N LEU A 96 -35.24 57.74 -42.01
CA LEU A 96 -34.45 56.66 -42.59
C LEU A 96 -35.33 55.50 -43.09
N GLN A 97 -36.34 55.10 -42.30
CA GLN A 97 -37.32 54.09 -42.72
C GLN A 97 -38.10 54.51 -43.96
N LYS A 98 -38.47 55.80 -44.03
CA LYS A 98 -39.17 56.37 -45.20
C LYS A 98 -38.27 56.34 -46.43
N GLN A 99 -37.00 56.74 -46.32
CA GLN A 99 -36.03 56.70 -47.42
C GLN A 99 -35.82 55.26 -47.94
N LEU A 100 -35.71 54.27 -47.06
CA LEU A 100 -35.57 52.86 -47.46
C LEU A 100 -36.80 52.32 -48.20
N ARG A 101 -38.00 52.78 -47.84
CA ARG A 101 -39.27 52.38 -48.48
C ARG A 101 -39.50 53.07 -49.82
N SER A 102 -38.95 54.28 -50.03
CA SER A 102 -39.12 55.02 -51.29
C SER A 102 -38.25 54.50 -52.43
N ILE A 103 -37.17 53.75 -52.12
CA ILE A 103 -36.37 53.07 -53.15
C ILE A 103 -37.25 52.04 -53.85
N ASN A 104 -37.49 52.25 -55.15
CA ASN A 104 -38.26 51.37 -56.00
C ASN A 104 -37.50 51.09 -57.31
N ASP A 105 -37.90 50.04 -58.01
CA ASP A 105 -37.19 49.57 -59.21
C ASP A 105 -37.39 50.50 -60.43
N ASP A 106 -38.30 51.48 -60.37
CA ASP A 106 -38.51 52.48 -61.42
C ASP A 106 -37.57 53.69 -61.32
N MET A 107 -36.80 53.82 -60.23
CA MET A 107 -35.85 54.91 -60.06
C MET A 107 -34.64 54.76 -61.02
N PRO A 108 -34.18 55.86 -61.64
CA PRO A 108 -32.94 55.87 -62.42
C PRO A 108 -31.71 55.78 -61.51
N LEU A 109 -30.65 55.12 -61.99
CA LEU A 109 -29.43 54.89 -61.21
C LEU A 109 -28.74 56.20 -60.76
N THR A 110 -28.81 57.27 -61.57
CA THR A 110 -28.31 58.61 -61.23
C THR A 110 -28.96 59.25 -60.01
N GLN A 111 -30.16 58.82 -59.60
CA GLN A 111 -30.79 59.30 -58.37
C GLN A 111 -30.26 58.59 -57.13
N LEU A 112 -29.58 57.44 -57.29
CA LEU A 112 -29.16 56.59 -56.19
C LEU A 112 -27.65 56.65 -55.91
N CYS A 113 -26.85 56.76 -56.96
CA CYS A 113 -25.41 56.91 -56.89
C CYS A 113 -24.92 57.87 -57.97
N SER A 114 -23.65 58.29 -57.88
CA SER A 114 -22.96 59.00 -58.96
C SER A 114 -22.41 57.99 -59.97
N PRO A 115 -23.09 57.71 -61.11
CA PRO A 115 -22.68 56.62 -61.99
C PRO A 115 -21.46 57.04 -62.80
N ARG A 116 -20.54 56.11 -63.03
CA ARG A 116 -19.33 56.38 -63.81
C ARG A 116 -19.69 56.82 -65.22
N GLN A 117 -19.09 57.92 -65.66
CA GLN A 117 -19.19 58.37 -67.04
C GLN A 117 -18.07 57.76 -67.88
N TYR A 118 -18.41 57.23 -69.04
CA TYR A 118 -17.41 56.69 -69.95
C TYR A 118 -16.62 57.82 -70.63
N THR A 119 -15.32 57.88 -70.37
CA THR A 119 -14.36 58.75 -71.07
C THR A 119 -13.20 57.91 -71.63
N THR A 120 -12.49 58.40 -72.66
CA THR A 120 -11.34 57.68 -73.25
C THR A 120 -10.22 57.37 -72.25
N ALA A 121 -10.14 58.08 -71.11
CA ALA A 121 -9.22 57.79 -70.01
C ALA A 121 -9.68 56.61 -69.11
N THR A 122 -11.00 56.41 -68.96
CA THR A 122 -11.58 55.30 -68.16
C THR A 122 -11.57 53.95 -68.88
N ALA A 123 -11.25 53.94 -70.18
CA ALA A 123 -11.15 52.73 -71.00
C ALA A 123 -9.98 51.82 -70.56
N THR A 124 -8.86 52.40 -70.12
CA THR A 124 -7.67 51.70 -69.62
C THR A 124 -7.66 51.47 -68.11
N ASP A 125 -8.62 52.03 -67.39
CA ASP A 125 -8.66 51.95 -65.93
C ASP A 125 -9.09 50.54 -65.49
N THR A 126 -8.17 49.83 -64.83
CA THR A 126 -8.36 48.52 -64.20
C THR A 126 -8.59 48.64 -62.69
N GLY A 127 -8.58 49.87 -62.14
CA GLY A 127 -8.76 50.13 -60.72
C GLY A 127 -10.20 49.91 -60.23
N THR A 128 -10.32 49.25 -59.08
CA THR A 128 -11.55 49.11 -58.30
C THR A 128 -11.88 50.43 -57.58
N ILE A 129 -12.39 51.43 -58.30
CA ILE A 129 -12.85 52.69 -57.68
C ILE A 129 -14.18 52.41 -56.95
N THR A 130 -14.28 52.79 -55.68
CA THR A 130 -15.52 52.67 -54.89
C THR A 130 -16.59 53.62 -55.43
N THR A 131 -17.76 53.09 -55.81
CA THR A 131 -18.91 53.90 -56.22
C THR A 131 -19.48 54.67 -55.03
N GLU A 132 -19.62 55.98 -55.17
CA GLU A 132 -20.26 56.83 -54.16
C GLU A 132 -21.79 56.75 -54.28
N VAL A 133 -22.44 56.19 -53.25
CA VAL A 133 -23.90 56.11 -53.13
C VAL A 133 -24.38 57.41 -52.47
N THR A 134 -25.02 58.28 -53.25
CA THR A 134 -25.38 59.65 -52.83
C THR A 134 -26.80 59.78 -52.26
N TYR A 135 -27.62 58.74 -52.40
CA TYR A 135 -29.02 58.76 -51.93
C TYR A 135 -29.16 58.84 -50.40
N PHE A 136 -28.22 58.24 -49.70
CA PHE A 136 -28.17 58.25 -48.25
C PHE A 136 -27.12 59.25 -47.81
N THR A 137 -27.55 60.24 -47.01
CA THR A 137 -26.67 61.26 -46.45
C THR A 137 -26.71 61.16 -44.94
N PHE A 138 -25.57 60.81 -44.34
CA PHE A 138 -25.42 60.69 -42.89
C PHE A 138 -24.30 61.61 -42.39
N SER A 139 -24.27 61.84 -41.08
CA SER A 139 -23.12 62.45 -40.42
C SER A 139 -21.92 61.50 -40.44
N ASP A 140 -20.71 62.06 -40.31
CA ASP A 140 -19.47 61.26 -40.22
C ASP A 140 -19.55 60.22 -39.08
N SER A 141 -20.22 60.56 -37.97
CA SER A 141 -20.43 59.65 -36.84
C SER A 141 -21.22 58.40 -37.22
N VAL A 142 -22.28 58.57 -38.01
CA VAL A 142 -23.15 57.47 -38.45
C VAL A 142 -22.53 56.70 -39.61
N GLU A 143 -21.81 57.38 -40.52
CA GLU A 143 -21.04 56.71 -41.58
C GLU A 143 -19.98 55.77 -40.99
N ASN A 144 -19.28 56.19 -39.94
CA ASN A 144 -18.35 55.33 -39.22
C ASN A 144 -19.01 54.05 -38.67
N ILE A 145 -20.28 54.12 -38.23
CA ILE A 145 -21.03 52.92 -37.84
C ILE A 145 -21.23 52.03 -39.06
N LEU A 146 -21.78 52.58 -40.14
CA LEU A 146 -22.10 51.80 -41.34
C LEU A 146 -20.86 51.11 -41.94
N ASP A 147 -19.71 51.77 -41.92
CA ASP A 147 -18.45 51.20 -42.43
C ASP A 147 -17.89 50.10 -41.53
N THR A 148 -18.17 50.15 -40.22
CA THR A 148 -17.69 49.16 -39.24
C THR A 148 -18.71 48.05 -38.93
N LEU A 149 -19.99 48.28 -39.25
CA LEU A 149 -21.12 47.38 -39.03
C LEU A 149 -21.09 46.24 -40.04
N SER A 150 -20.30 45.23 -39.69
CA SER A 150 -20.15 43.98 -40.43
C SER A 150 -21.22 42.97 -40.02
N SER A 151 -21.59 42.07 -40.96
CA SER A 151 -22.62 41.04 -40.73
C SER A 151 -22.33 40.18 -39.49
N TRP A 152 -21.06 39.85 -39.24
CA TRP A 152 -20.67 39.02 -38.10
C TRP A 152 -20.87 39.69 -36.74
N ILE A 153 -20.80 41.02 -36.63
CA ILE A 153 -21.07 41.74 -35.38
C ILE A 153 -22.57 41.66 -35.05
N ILE A 154 -23.42 41.74 -36.06
CA ILE A 154 -24.88 41.69 -35.90
C ILE A 154 -25.34 40.29 -35.48
N ASP A 155 -24.69 39.25 -36.00
CA ASP A 155 -24.99 37.86 -35.67
C ASP A 155 -24.47 37.43 -34.28
N SER A 156 -23.64 38.25 -33.62
CA SER A 156 -23.09 37.98 -32.29
C SER A 156 -24.13 38.21 -31.20
N GLN A 157 -24.40 37.18 -30.40
CA GLN A 157 -25.30 37.28 -29.26
C GLN A 157 -24.68 38.09 -28.12
N LEU A 158 -23.37 38.07 -27.95
CA LEU A 158 -22.66 38.88 -26.97
C LEU A 158 -22.79 40.36 -27.30
N PHE A 159 -22.59 40.72 -28.57
CA PHE A 159 -22.78 42.10 -29.03
C PHE A 159 -24.22 42.55 -28.81
N ASP A 160 -25.20 41.73 -29.19
CA ASP A 160 -26.62 42.04 -29.02
C ASP A 160 -27.01 42.30 -27.55
N LYS A 161 -26.48 41.47 -26.63
CA LYS A 161 -26.67 41.66 -25.19
C LYS A 161 -26.08 42.98 -24.69
N LEU A 162 -24.86 43.31 -25.12
CA LEU A 162 -24.19 44.57 -24.75
C LEU A 162 -24.92 45.79 -25.32
N TRP A 163 -25.32 45.71 -26.59
CA TRP A 163 -26.09 46.73 -27.30
C TRP A 163 -27.41 47.02 -26.60
N THR A 164 -28.22 45.98 -26.37
CA THR A 164 -29.54 46.12 -25.73
C THR A 164 -29.42 46.65 -24.30
N ARG A 165 -28.40 46.20 -23.55
CA ARG A 165 -28.13 46.68 -22.19
C ARG A 165 -27.77 48.17 -22.19
N GLN A 166 -26.84 48.60 -23.04
CA GLN A 166 -26.44 50.01 -23.12
C GLN A 166 -27.59 50.88 -23.60
N GLY A 167 -28.33 50.46 -24.62
CA GLY A 167 -29.51 51.17 -25.13
C GLY A 167 -30.54 51.41 -24.02
N LYS A 168 -30.90 50.37 -23.25
CA LYS A 168 -31.80 50.51 -22.09
C LYS A 168 -31.27 51.48 -21.04
N MET A 169 -29.96 51.47 -20.76
CA MET A 169 -29.34 52.40 -19.81
C MET A 169 -29.43 53.85 -20.27
N VAL A 170 -29.19 54.12 -21.57
CA VAL A 170 -29.29 55.47 -22.15
C VAL A 170 -30.74 55.94 -22.17
N SER A 171 -31.69 55.12 -22.65
CA SER A 171 -33.12 55.47 -22.64
C SER A 171 -33.63 55.74 -21.22
N HIS A 172 -33.18 54.95 -20.23
CA HIS A 172 -33.53 55.18 -18.83
C HIS A 172 -32.94 56.48 -18.27
N ARG A 173 -31.69 56.80 -18.59
CA ARG A 173 -31.03 58.04 -18.16
C ARG A 173 -31.77 59.27 -18.68
N ARG A 174 -32.17 59.28 -19.95
CA ARG A 174 -32.93 60.39 -20.55
C ARG A 174 -34.32 60.56 -19.94
N ARG A 175 -35.03 59.44 -19.68
CA ARG A 175 -36.32 59.47 -18.95
C ARG A 175 -36.19 60.08 -17.56
N GLN A 176 -35.10 59.80 -16.85
CA GLN A 176 -34.85 60.38 -15.52
C GLN A 176 -34.48 61.87 -15.55
N ALA A 177 -33.92 62.34 -16.66
CA ALA A 177 -33.59 63.75 -16.88
C ALA A 177 -34.78 64.59 -17.37
N GLU A 178 -35.99 64.00 -17.47
CA GLU A 178 -37.20 64.61 -18.06
C GLU A 178 -37.01 65.08 -19.51
N GLU A 179 -36.02 64.53 -20.20
CA GLU A 179 -35.79 64.75 -21.63
C GLU A 179 -36.79 63.89 -22.43
N ASN A 180 -37.82 64.53 -22.98
CA ASN A 180 -38.87 63.88 -23.77
C ASN A 180 -38.49 63.68 -25.26
N ASP A 181 -37.29 64.06 -25.65
CA ASP A 181 -36.85 63.99 -27.04
C ASP A 181 -36.40 62.57 -27.42
N GLN A 182 -36.81 62.13 -28.61
CA GLN A 182 -36.36 60.86 -29.17
C GLN A 182 -34.85 60.89 -29.41
N LEU A 183 -34.18 59.75 -29.22
CA LEU A 183 -32.76 59.59 -29.54
C LEU A 183 -32.58 59.77 -31.05
N SER A 184 -31.70 60.70 -31.45
CA SER A 184 -31.26 60.82 -32.83
C SER A 184 -30.28 59.72 -33.22
N LEU A 185 -30.02 59.53 -34.51
CA LEU A 185 -28.99 58.58 -34.97
C LEU A 185 -27.57 58.98 -34.51
N ASP A 186 -27.30 60.28 -34.35
CA ASP A 186 -26.05 60.80 -33.80
C ASP A 186 -25.91 60.53 -32.30
N ASP A 187 -27.00 60.63 -31.55
CA ASP A 187 -27.02 60.21 -30.14
C ASP A 187 -26.71 58.72 -29.99
N ILE A 188 -27.25 57.89 -30.87
CA ILE A 188 -26.95 56.45 -30.90
C ILE A 188 -25.48 56.21 -31.22
N ALA A 189 -24.93 56.93 -32.21
CA ALA A 189 -23.52 56.83 -32.57
C ALA A 189 -22.62 57.11 -31.37
N THR A 190 -22.93 58.17 -30.62
CA THR A 190 -22.07 58.69 -29.56
C THR A 190 -22.29 58.01 -28.20
N GLU A 191 -23.54 57.80 -27.78
CA GLU A 191 -23.89 57.30 -26.44
C GLU A 191 -24.05 55.78 -26.35
N VAL A 192 -24.32 55.12 -27.48
CA VAL A 192 -24.55 53.66 -27.51
C VAL A 192 -23.45 52.94 -28.27
N TRP A 193 -23.25 53.25 -29.56
CA TRP A 193 -22.33 52.53 -30.42
C TRP A 193 -20.88 52.62 -29.95
N LEU A 194 -20.34 53.83 -29.75
CA LEU A 194 -18.94 54.00 -29.32
C LEU A 194 -18.63 53.26 -28.01
N PRO A 195 -19.42 53.38 -26.92
CA PRO A 195 -19.19 52.62 -25.69
C PRO A 195 -19.32 51.11 -25.88
N VAL A 196 -20.33 50.65 -26.63
CA VAL A 196 -20.58 49.21 -26.84
C VAL A 196 -19.47 48.59 -27.69
N LYS A 197 -19.07 49.23 -28.79
CA LYS A 197 -18.00 48.74 -29.66
C LYS A 197 -16.68 48.66 -28.91
N LYS A 198 -16.32 49.70 -28.16
CA LYS A 198 -15.11 49.70 -27.33
C LYS A 198 -15.13 48.57 -26.29
N HIS A 199 -16.26 48.38 -25.61
CA HIS A 199 -16.40 47.34 -24.59
C HIS A 199 -16.42 45.93 -25.22
N TYR A 200 -17.07 45.76 -26.37
CA TYR A 200 -17.09 44.49 -27.09
C TYR A 200 -15.70 44.11 -27.59
N ASP A 201 -14.95 45.05 -28.18
CA ASP A 201 -13.59 44.80 -28.66
C ASP A 201 -12.65 44.43 -27.51
N ASP A 202 -12.71 45.16 -26.39
CA ASP A 202 -11.97 44.84 -25.17
C ASP A 202 -12.33 43.44 -24.64
N LEU A 203 -13.63 43.11 -24.60
CA LEU A 203 -14.10 41.79 -24.17
C LEU A 203 -13.58 40.69 -25.11
N CYS A 204 -13.66 40.89 -26.43
CA CYS A 204 -13.14 39.95 -27.42
C CYS A 204 -11.64 39.73 -27.25
N THR A 205 -10.87 40.80 -27.08
CA THR A 205 -9.42 40.71 -26.82
C THR A 205 -9.13 39.96 -25.51
N ARG A 206 -9.86 40.27 -24.42
CA ARG A 206 -9.70 39.58 -23.14
C ARG A 206 -10.07 38.09 -23.20
N ILE A 207 -11.10 37.72 -23.96
CA ILE A 207 -11.44 36.32 -24.22
C ILE A 207 -10.33 35.63 -25.02
N GLN A 208 -9.85 36.27 -26.08
CA GLN A 208 -8.78 35.73 -26.92
C GLN A 208 -7.51 35.43 -26.11
N ILE A 209 -7.04 36.37 -25.31
CA ILE A 209 -5.84 36.18 -24.47
C ILE A 209 -6.12 35.43 -23.15
N GLY A 210 -7.39 35.13 -22.86
CA GLY A 210 -7.82 34.41 -21.66
C GLY A 210 -7.68 35.21 -20.36
N SER A 211 -7.64 36.55 -20.43
CA SER A 211 -7.58 37.43 -19.26
C SER A 211 -8.95 37.80 -18.70
N ILE A 212 -10.04 37.40 -19.38
CA ILE A 212 -11.41 37.52 -18.85
C ILE A 212 -11.51 36.83 -17.49
N LYS A 213 -12.10 37.50 -16.50
CA LYS A 213 -12.25 36.93 -15.16
C LYS A 213 -13.36 35.88 -15.14
N LEU A 214 -13.25 34.88 -14.28
CA LEU A 214 -14.26 33.81 -14.17
C LEU A 214 -15.66 34.35 -13.82
N GLN A 215 -15.78 35.36 -12.97
CA GLN A 215 -17.05 36.06 -12.70
C GLN A 215 -17.66 36.73 -13.95
N GLU A 216 -16.84 37.11 -14.94
CA GLU A 216 -17.32 37.68 -16.20
C GLU A 216 -17.68 36.57 -17.19
N VAL A 217 -17.02 35.41 -17.10
CA VAL A 217 -17.44 34.20 -17.82
C VAL A 217 -18.85 33.82 -17.40
N ASP A 218 -19.16 33.77 -16.09
CA ASP A 218 -20.53 33.55 -15.62
C ASP A 218 -21.50 34.57 -16.26
N LYS A 219 -21.19 35.85 -16.09
CA LYS A 219 -22.06 36.95 -16.54
C LYS A 219 -22.36 36.94 -18.05
N PHE A 220 -21.38 36.63 -18.90
CA PHE A 220 -21.50 36.77 -20.35
C PHE A 220 -21.71 35.43 -21.07
N LEU A 221 -21.17 34.33 -20.52
CA LEU A 221 -21.08 33.03 -21.18
C LEU A 221 -21.93 31.92 -20.51
N ASP A 222 -22.60 32.17 -19.37
CA ASP A 222 -23.50 31.19 -18.72
C ASP A 222 -24.59 30.64 -19.66
N ALA A 223 -25.06 31.46 -20.61
CA ALA A 223 -26.09 31.05 -21.57
C ALA A 223 -25.63 29.88 -22.48
N TYR A 224 -24.34 29.58 -22.53
CA TYR A 224 -23.77 28.49 -23.33
C TYR A 224 -23.45 27.23 -22.53
N ILE A 225 -23.80 27.17 -21.24
CA ILE A 225 -23.64 25.95 -20.43
C ILE A 225 -24.40 24.81 -21.14
N GLY A 226 -23.67 23.73 -21.48
CA GLY A 226 -24.22 22.58 -22.20
C GLY A 226 -24.34 22.74 -23.73
N ASN A 227 -24.07 23.93 -24.30
CA ASN A 227 -24.14 24.19 -25.74
C ASN A 227 -22.86 24.89 -26.25
N TYR A 228 -21.75 24.15 -26.21
CA TYR A 228 -20.43 24.65 -26.62
C TYR A 228 -20.26 24.80 -28.14
N SER A 229 -21.16 24.22 -28.95
CA SER A 229 -21.24 24.48 -30.39
C SER A 229 -21.64 25.93 -30.68
N ASP A 230 -22.63 26.45 -29.96
CA ASP A 230 -23.03 27.84 -30.09
C ASP A 230 -21.97 28.80 -29.54
N LEU A 231 -21.29 28.44 -28.45
CA LEU A 231 -20.14 29.21 -27.97
C LEU A 231 -19.01 29.27 -29.01
N THR A 232 -18.74 28.14 -29.66
CA THR A 232 -17.75 28.08 -30.74
C THR A 232 -18.14 29.01 -31.88
N ARG A 233 -19.40 28.96 -32.31
CA ARG A 233 -19.93 29.87 -33.34
C ARG A 233 -19.79 31.34 -32.91
N GLU A 234 -20.11 31.67 -31.67
CA GLU A 234 -19.98 33.03 -31.13
C GLU A 234 -18.52 33.53 -31.19
N PHE A 235 -17.55 32.71 -30.80
CA PHE A 235 -16.13 33.09 -30.86
C PHE A 235 -15.63 33.27 -32.31
N HIS A 236 -16.22 32.57 -33.29
CA HIS A 236 -15.87 32.75 -34.70
C HIS A 236 -16.31 34.11 -35.27
N LEU A 237 -17.22 34.82 -34.60
CA LEU A 237 -17.77 36.11 -35.02
C LEU A 237 -16.97 37.33 -34.48
N MET A 238 -16.07 37.14 -33.51
CA MET A 238 -15.42 38.25 -32.77
C MET A 238 -14.43 39.10 -33.59
N PHE A 239 -13.67 38.50 -34.49
CA PHE A 239 -12.60 39.19 -35.26
C PHE A 239 -12.79 39.09 -36.79
N GLY A 240 -13.97 38.66 -37.23
CA GLY A 240 -14.27 38.49 -38.65
C GLY A 240 -13.62 37.24 -39.29
N PRO A 241 -13.75 37.09 -40.62
CA PRO A 241 -13.42 35.87 -41.33
C PRO A 241 -11.91 35.66 -41.56
N ALA A 242 -11.12 36.74 -41.64
CA ALA A 242 -9.70 36.68 -41.99
C ALA A 242 -8.74 36.46 -40.78
N SER A 243 -9.26 36.49 -39.55
CA SER A 243 -8.44 36.37 -38.34
C SER A 243 -8.05 34.93 -38.00
N ASN A 244 -6.93 34.76 -37.27
CA ASN A 244 -6.53 33.46 -36.74
C ASN A 244 -7.56 32.96 -35.70
N LYS A 245 -8.06 31.72 -35.92
CA LYS A 245 -9.10 31.06 -35.12
C LYS A 245 -8.58 29.86 -34.31
N GLU A 246 -7.27 29.64 -34.27
CA GLU A 246 -6.65 28.50 -33.54
C GLU A 246 -6.91 28.55 -32.03
N TRP A 247 -6.96 29.74 -31.44
CA TRP A 247 -7.22 29.96 -30.01
C TRP A 247 -8.63 29.55 -29.58
N ILE A 248 -9.59 29.48 -30.51
CA ILE A 248 -11.01 29.24 -30.20
C ILE A 248 -11.19 27.88 -29.53
N LYS A 249 -10.56 26.83 -30.07
CA LYS A 249 -10.67 25.47 -29.52
C LYS A 249 -10.20 25.43 -28.06
N GLN A 250 -9.06 26.07 -27.77
CA GLN A 250 -8.51 26.14 -26.43
C GLN A 250 -9.45 26.91 -25.47
N ARG A 251 -9.96 28.08 -25.88
CA ARG A 251 -10.85 28.88 -25.02
C ARG A 251 -12.20 28.21 -24.78
N VAL A 252 -12.79 27.60 -25.79
CA VAL A 252 -14.03 26.82 -25.65
C VAL A 252 -13.81 25.68 -24.67
N HIS A 253 -12.69 24.96 -24.80
CA HIS A 253 -12.33 23.92 -23.85
C HIS A 253 -12.19 24.47 -22.43
N GLN A 254 -11.45 25.56 -22.21
CA GLN A 254 -11.30 26.17 -20.87
C GLN A 254 -12.64 26.59 -20.25
N VAL A 255 -13.54 27.21 -21.03
CA VAL A 255 -14.88 27.58 -20.55
C VAL A 255 -15.69 26.33 -20.19
N GLN A 256 -15.63 25.28 -20.99
CA GLN A 256 -16.27 24.00 -20.66
C GLN A 256 -15.71 23.42 -19.36
N GLN A 257 -14.38 23.37 -19.21
CA GLN A 257 -13.75 22.83 -18.02
C GLN A 257 -14.13 23.64 -16.78
N TYR A 258 -14.19 24.98 -16.89
CA TYR A 258 -14.65 25.89 -15.85
C TYR A 258 -16.06 25.56 -15.35
N HIS A 259 -17.04 25.44 -16.26
CA HIS A 259 -18.43 25.14 -15.89
C HIS A 259 -18.57 23.81 -15.14
N GLU A 260 -17.64 22.88 -15.31
CA GLU A 260 -17.62 21.58 -14.65
C GLU A 260 -16.78 21.56 -13.36
N LEU A 261 -16.06 22.64 -13.00
CA LEU A 261 -15.18 22.67 -11.82
C LEU A 261 -15.93 22.55 -10.49
N ASP A 262 -17.18 23.00 -10.42
CA ASP A 262 -17.99 22.93 -9.19
C ASP A 262 -18.12 21.47 -8.67
N GLN A 263 -18.18 20.50 -9.58
CA GLN A 263 -18.25 19.06 -9.27
C GLN A 263 -17.04 18.57 -8.45
N CYS A 264 -15.89 19.26 -8.56
CA CYS A 264 -14.66 18.89 -7.88
C CYS A 264 -14.50 19.59 -6.52
N CYS A 265 -15.34 20.57 -6.18
CA CYS A 265 -15.17 21.42 -5.01
C CYS A 265 -15.07 20.62 -3.71
N HIS A 266 -15.97 19.65 -3.51
CA HIS A 266 -15.95 18.82 -2.31
C HIS A 266 -14.69 17.95 -2.19
N GLY A 267 -14.29 17.29 -3.28
CA GLY A 267 -13.06 16.49 -3.32
C GLY A 267 -11.81 17.34 -3.11
N ALA A 268 -11.76 18.53 -3.70
CA ALA A 268 -10.66 19.47 -3.54
C ALA A 268 -10.51 19.95 -2.08
N LYS A 269 -11.62 20.24 -1.39
CA LYS A 269 -11.63 20.60 0.03
C LYS A 269 -11.10 19.46 0.89
N LEU A 270 -11.58 18.24 0.67
CA LEU A 270 -11.14 17.07 1.42
C LEU A 270 -9.64 16.78 1.24
N ILE A 271 -9.12 16.87 0.02
CA ILE A 271 -7.69 16.66 -0.23
C ILE A 271 -6.86 17.79 0.37
N LYS A 272 -7.35 19.02 0.35
CA LYS A 272 -6.71 20.14 1.04
C LYS A 272 -6.65 19.90 2.56
N GLU A 273 -7.74 19.44 3.18
CA GLU A 273 -7.73 19.03 4.59
C GLU A 273 -6.73 17.90 4.84
N ALA A 274 -6.67 16.89 3.96
CA ALA A 274 -5.71 15.80 4.09
C ALA A 274 -4.26 16.30 3.97
N LYS A 275 -3.98 17.22 3.03
CA LYS A 275 -2.67 17.87 2.89
C LYS A 275 -2.26 18.57 4.19
N ASP A 276 -3.17 19.31 4.81
CA ASP A 276 -2.91 20.05 6.04
C ASP A 276 -2.69 19.10 7.23
N VAL A 277 -3.49 18.04 7.34
CA VAL A 277 -3.37 17.01 8.39
C VAL A 277 -2.06 16.23 8.28
N PHE A 278 -1.66 15.83 7.08
CA PHE A 278 -0.39 15.12 6.83
C PHE A 278 0.82 16.05 6.70
N GLN A 279 0.62 17.37 6.81
CA GLN A 279 1.65 18.41 6.72
C GLN A 279 2.51 18.28 5.44
N LEU A 280 1.86 18.00 4.30
CA LEU A 280 2.56 17.82 3.03
C LEU A 280 3.07 19.16 2.48
N THR A 281 4.35 19.19 2.13
CA THR A 281 5.07 20.38 1.64
C THR A 281 5.19 20.46 0.12
N GLY A 282 4.69 19.44 -0.61
CA GLY A 282 4.71 19.43 -2.07
C GLY A 282 3.75 20.43 -2.72
N ASP A 283 3.75 20.44 -4.06
CA ASP A 283 2.94 21.37 -4.84
C ASP A 283 1.47 20.90 -4.94
N PHE A 284 0.58 21.73 -4.39
CA PHE A 284 -0.88 21.59 -4.48
C PHE A 284 -1.55 22.88 -5.00
N THR A 285 -0.80 23.75 -5.68
CA THR A 285 -1.32 25.01 -6.25
C THR A 285 -2.55 24.78 -7.13
N VAL A 286 -2.60 23.64 -7.83
CA VAL A 286 -3.75 23.20 -8.63
C VAL A 286 -5.06 23.17 -7.84
N LEU A 287 -5.03 22.70 -6.58
CA LEU A 287 -6.22 22.68 -5.71
C LEU A 287 -6.66 24.09 -5.31
N GLU A 288 -5.71 24.98 -5.05
CA GLU A 288 -6.02 26.36 -4.71
C GLU A 288 -6.66 27.09 -5.89
N VAL A 289 -6.18 26.83 -7.11
CA VAL A 289 -6.78 27.38 -8.34
C VAL A 289 -8.21 26.87 -8.51
N ILE A 290 -8.47 25.57 -8.31
CA ILE A 290 -9.83 25.01 -8.39
C ILE A 290 -10.75 25.63 -7.34
N LEU A 291 -10.32 25.73 -6.09
CA LEU A 291 -11.12 26.31 -5.00
C LEU A 291 -11.41 27.80 -5.25
N ARG A 292 -10.40 28.59 -5.63
CA ARG A 292 -10.58 30.01 -5.98
C ARG A 292 -11.46 30.21 -7.20
N ALA A 293 -11.39 29.31 -8.17
CA ALA A 293 -12.25 29.36 -9.35
C ALA A 293 -13.74 29.17 -9.02
N VAL A 294 -14.06 28.41 -7.97
CA VAL A 294 -15.45 28.18 -7.53
C VAL A 294 -15.90 29.27 -6.54
N GLU A 295 -15.07 29.63 -5.56
CA GLU A 295 -15.44 30.50 -4.44
C GLU A 295 -15.25 32.00 -4.74
N ASP A 296 -14.10 32.40 -5.27
CA ASP A 296 -13.74 33.82 -5.45
C ASP A 296 -14.00 34.33 -6.88
N LYS A 297 -13.81 33.48 -7.89
CA LYS A 297 -14.04 33.76 -9.32
C LYS A 297 -13.29 34.99 -9.87
N ARG A 298 -12.23 35.45 -9.18
CA ARG A 298 -11.43 36.62 -9.54
C ARG A 298 -10.32 36.31 -10.54
N ASP A 299 -9.89 35.06 -10.57
CA ASP A 299 -8.81 34.60 -11.43
C ASP A 299 -9.20 34.69 -12.92
N PRO A 300 -8.23 34.87 -13.83
CA PRO A 300 -8.49 34.91 -15.26
C PRO A 300 -8.74 33.50 -15.82
N LEU A 301 -9.52 33.37 -16.90
CA LEU A 301 -9.83 32.08 -17.53
C LEU A 301 -8.59 31.25 -17.90
N ARG A 302 -7.48 31.91 -18.25
CA ARG A 302 -6.19 31.24 -18.54
C ARG A 302 -5.57 30.52 -17.33
N SER A 303 -6.05 30.75 -16.11
CA SER A 303 -5.61 30.01 -14.92
C SER A 303 -6.03 28.53 -14.97
N ILE A 304 -7.03 28.19 -15.78
CA ILE A 304 -7.44 26.82 -16.06
C ILE A 304 -6.46 26.23 -17.07
N THR A 305 -5.32 25.79 -16.55
CA THR A 305 -4.27 25.10 -17.31
C THR A 305 -4.62 23.63 -17.50
N ASP A 306 -3.88 22.93 -18.37
CA ASP A 306 -4.05 21.49 -18.57
C ASP A 306 -3.83 20.70 -17.27
N ASP A 307 -2.98 21.19 -16.36
CA ASP A 307 -2.79 20.60 -15.03
C ASP A 307 -4.06 20.70 -14.17
N VAL A 308 -4.76 21.84 -14.21
CA VAL A 308 -6.06 22.03 -13.54
C VAL A 308 -7.11 21.08 -14.11
N VAL A 309 -7.11 20.91 -15.44
CA VAL A 309 -8.00 19.98 -16.13
C VAL A 309 -7.70 18.53 -15.75
N SER A 310 -6.42 18.15 -15.69
CA SER A 310 -5.98 16.82 -15.25
C SER A 310 -6.37 16.57 -13.79
N ALA A 311 -6.13 17.54 -12.90
CA ALA A 311 -6.54 17.48 -11.50
C ALA A 311 -8.06 17.34 -11.36
N LYS A 312 -8.84 18.04 -12.18
CA LYS A 312 -10.30 17.89 -12.26
C LYS A 312 -10.70 16.45 -12.57
N GLN A 313 -10.10 15.81 -13.57
CA GLN A 313 -10.43 14.43 -13.95
C GLN A 313 -10.22 13.44 -12.78
N HIS A 314 -9.17 13.66 -12.00
CA HIS A 314 -8.91 12.87 -10.80
C HIS A 314 -9.93 13.13 -9.68
N LEU A 315 -10.36 14.39 -9.51
CA LEU A 315 -11.30 14.82 -8.47
C LEU A 315 -12.75 14.43 -8.76
N VAL A 316 -13.21 14.48 -10.02
CA VAL A 316 -14.56 14.02 -10.41
C VAL A 316 -14.75 12.54 -10.07
N GLY A 317 -13.69 11.74 -10.18
CA GLY A 317 -13.72 10.31 -9.85
C GLY A 317 -13.81 9.98 -8.35
N VAL A 318 -13.81 10.97 -7.46
CA VAL A 318 -13.88 10.78 -6.00
C VAL A 318 -15.34 10.61 -5.58
N THR A 319 -15.81 9.35 -5.58
CA THR A 319 -17.13 8.97 -5.10
C THR A 319 -17.28 9.18 -3.58
N PRO A 320 -18.52 9.25 -3.05
CA PRO A 320 -18.75 9.40 -1.60
C PRO A 320 -18.02 8.36 -0.73
N ASP A 321 -17.92 7.11 -1.20
CA ASP A 321 -17.18 6.05 -0.49
C ASP A 321 -15.68 6.39 -0.38
N LYS A 322 -15.08 6.93 -1.44
CA LYS A 322 -13.67 7.36 -1.45
C LYS A 322 -13.44 8.58 -0.56
N VAL A 323 -14.42 9.48 -0.49
CA VAL A 323 -14.41 10.61 0.45
C VAL A 323 -14.38 10.09 1.89
N GLU A 324 -15.25 9.14 2.24
CA GLU A 324 -15.28 8.59 3.59
C GLU A 324 -13.98 7.86 3.94
N SER A 325 -13.39 7.10 3.01
CA SER A 325 -12.06 6.48 3.21
C SER A 325 -10.98 7.48 3.60
N LEU A 326 -10.87 8.59 2.85
CA LEU A 326 -9.88 9.63 3.13
C LEU A 326 -10.20 10.38 4.42
N ARG A 327 -11.48 10.62 4.72
CA ARG A 327 -11.92 11.27 5.95
C ARG A 327 -11.64 10.43 7.20
N VAL A 328 -11.78 9.11 7.13
CA VAL A 328 -11.37 8.23 8.23
C VAL A 328 -9.84 8.26 8.36
N LEU A 329 -9.12 8.19 7.24
CA LEU A 329 -7.67 8.25 7.23
C LEU A 329 -7.12 9.52 7.90
N THR A 330 -7.70 10.70 7.62
CA THR A 330 -7.29 11.96 8.26
C THR A 330 -7.64 12.05 9.74
N LYS A 331 -8.62 11.26 10.23
CA LYS A 331 -8.94 11.18 11.67
C LYS A 331 -8.03 10.20 12.41
N CYS A 332 -7.52 9.19 11.72
CA CYS A 332 -6.73 8.11 12.31
C CYS A 332 -5.21 8.41 12.34
N THR A 333 -4.80 9.68 12.42
CA THR A 333 -3.37 10.06 12.41
C THR A 333 -2.57 9.43 13.53
N ALA A 334 -3.11 9.37 14.75
CA ALA A 334 -2.44 8.74 15.88
C ALA A 334 -2.11 7.26 15.66
N LEU A 335 -2.97 6.52 14.95
CA LEU A 335 -2.70 5.14 14.54
C LEU A 335 -1.62 5.10 13.46
N ILE A 336 -1.69 5.98 12.46
CA ILE A 336 -0.72 6.03 11.35
C ILE A 336 0.69 6.36 11.88
N ASP A 337 0.82 7.37 12.73
CA ASP A 337 2.08 7.77 13.34
C ASP A 337 2.64 6.64 14.20
N TRP A 338 1.80 6.00 15.02
CA TRP A 338 2.22 4.83 15.79
C TRP A 338 2.71 3.69 14.89
N LEU A 339 1.97 3.36 13.82
CA LEU A 339 2.37 2.30 12.87
C LEU A 339 3.69 2.62 12.18
N ARG A 340 3.93 3.88 11.77
CA ARG A 340 5.20 4.32 11.16
C ARG A 340 6.39 4.18 12.11
N GLU A 341 6.20 4.52 13.38
CA GLU A 341 7.25 4.44 14.40
C GLU A 341 7.52 2.98 14.82
N ASN A 342 6.48 2.15 14.87
CA ASN A 342 6.52 0.87 15.54
C ASN A 342 6.57 -0.35 14.62
N ILE A 343 6.17 -0.24 13.35
CA ILE A 343 6.07 -1.37 12.41
C ILE A 343 6.68 -0.93 11.08
N LYS A 344 7.87 -1.42 10.75
CA LYS A 344 8.58 -1.07 9.51
C LYS A 344 8.18 -1.99 8.34
N GLY A 345 6.88 -2.00 8.04
CA GLY A 345 6.31 -2.61 6.84
C GLY A 345 5.52 -3.91 7.07
N VAL A 346 5.03 -4.47 5.95
CA VAL A 346 4.01 -5.54 5.93
C VAL A 346 4.49 -6.84 6.59
N LYS A 347 5.79 -7.17 6.52
CA LYS A 347 6.33 -8.38 7.17
C LYS A 347 6.24 -8.29 8.69
N GLU A 348 6.56 -7.14 9.28
CA GLU A 348 6.45 -6.94 10.73
C GLU A 348 4.98 -6.88 11.18
N LEU A 349 4.10 -6.30 10.35
CA LEU A 349 2.66 -6.34 10.59
C LEU A 349 2.13 -7.78 10.66
N ASN A 350 2.53 -8.65 9.73
CA ASN A 350 2.08 -10.04 9.73
C ASN A 350 2.54 -10.78 10.99
N VAL A 351 3.77 -10.54 11.45
CA VAL A 351 4.25 -11.12 12.72
C VAL A 351 3.42 -10.59 13.89
N LEU A 352 3.16 -9.29 13.97
CA LEU A 352 2.32 -8.73 15.03
C LEU A 352 0.88 -9.27 14.99
N ALA A 353 0.35 -9.53 13.81
CA ALA A 353 -0.96 -10.16 13.64
C ALA A 353 -0.96 -11.63 14.05
N GLU A 354 0.07 -12.42 13.72
CA GLU A 354 0.20 -13.80 14.22
C GLU A 354 0.31 -13.84 15.75
N LEU A 355 1.05 -12.89 16.33
CA LEU A 355 1.17 -12.74 17.79
C LEU A 355 -0.18 -12.35 18.42
N ALA A 356 -0.89 -11.39 17.83
CA ALA A 356 -2.23 -11.03 18.26
C ALA A 356 -3.22 -12.21 18.12
N MET A 357 -3.10 -13.03 17.06
CA MET A 357 -3.92 -14.24 16.89
C MET A 357 -3.63 -15.29 17.96
N SER A 358 -2.36 -15.47 18.34
CA SER A 358 -1.96 -16.42 19.38
C SER A 358 -2.40 -15.98 20.78
N SER A 359 -2.47 -14.67 21.05
CA SER A 359 -3.02 -14.13 22.31
C SER A 359 -4.54 -14.14 22.33
N ALA A 360 -5.19 -14.02 21.16
CA ALA A 360 -6.64 -14.16 20.99
C ALA A 360 -7.14 -15.62 21.04
N ALA A 361 -6.23 -16.60 20.92
CA ALA A 361 -6.57 -18.02 20.96
C ALA A 361 -7.16 -18.40 22.33
N GLY A 362 -8.47 -18.60 22.37
CA GLY A 362 -9.23 -18.93 23.59
C GLY A 362 -10.03 -17.77 24.19
N GLN A 363 -9.96 -16.55 23.64
CA GLN A 363 -10.71 -15.37 24.12
C GLN A 363 -11.98 -15.03 23.30
N GLY A 364 -12.26 -15.77 22.22
CA GLY A 364 -13.52 -15.72 21.44
C GLY A 364 -13.40 -15.07 20.05
N ASP A 365 -14.41 -15.30 19.19
CA ASP A 365 -14.41 -14.92 17.75
C ASP A 365 -14.18 -13.42 17.50
N LEU A 366 -14.54 -12.56 18.46
CA LEU A 366 -14.41 -11.11 18.35
C LEU A 366 -12.95 -10.64 18.31
N GLU A 367 -12.03 -11.33 19.00
CA GLU A 367 -10.61 -10.94 19.00
C GLU A 367 -9.91 -11.37 17.72
N VAL A 368 -10.30 -12.52 17.17
CA VAL A 368 -9.87 -12.97 15.85
C VAL A 368 -10.32 -11.98 14.77
N GLU A 369 -11.57 -11.54 14.82
CA GLU A 369 -12.11 -10.55 13.88
C GLU A 369 -11.37 -9.21 13.97
N ARG A 370 -10.97 -8.77 15.17
CA ARG A 370 -10.15 -7.55 15.35
C ARG A 370 -8.81 -7.65 14.63
N VAL A 371 -8.12 -8.79 14.71
CA VAL A 371 -6.83 -8.97 14.02
C VAL A 371 -6.99 -8.97 12.51
N LEU A 372 -8.05 -9.61 11.99
CA LEU A 372 -8.36 -9.60 10.57
C LEU A 372 -8.71 -8.18 10.08
N CYS A 373 -9.43 -7.40 10.88
CA CYS A 373 -9.71 -5.99 10.60
C CYS A 373 -8.43 -5.14 10.56
N LEU A 374 -7.51 -5.33 11.50
CA LEU A 374 -6.19 -4.68 11.51
C LEU A 374 -5.42 -4.99 10.21
N LEU A 375 -5.29 -6.27 9.87
CA LEU A 375 -4.56 -6.69 8.66
C LEU A 375 -5.18 -6.11 7.39
N ALA A 376 -6.50 -6.18 7.25
CA ALA A 376 -7.19 -5.63 6.10
C ALA A 376 -7.03 -4.10 6.00
N ALA A 377 -7.17 -3.38 7.12
CA ALA A 377 -7.01 -1.93 7.17
C ALA A 377 -5.58 -1.50 6.83
N VAL A 378 -4.58 -2.04 7.54
CA VAL A 378 -3.19 -1.60 7.34
C VAL A 378 -2.67 -1.99 5.95
N ASN A 379 -3.04 -3.15 5.41
CA ASN A 379 -2.67 -3.50 4.03
C ASN A 379 -3.37 -2.62 2.99
N GLY A 380 -4.66 -2.31 3.18
CA GLY A 380 -5.41 -1.45 2.25
C GLY A 380 -4.92 0.00 2.24
N TYR A 381 -4.45 0.51 3.38
CA TYR A 381 -3.92 1.87 3.54
C TYR A 381 -2.38 1.93 3.56
N ALA A 382 -1.68 0.82 3.31
CA ALA A 382 -0.23 0.72 3.33
C ALA A 382 0.49 1.83 2.54
N PRO A 383 0.02 2.24 1.33
CA PRO A 383 0.66 3.32 0.58
C PRO A 383 0.68 4.66 1.32
N PHE A 384 -0.34 4.96 2.12
CA PHE A 384 -0.37 6.18 2.93
C PHE A 384 0.39 6.04 4.24
N ILE A 385 0.43 4.83 4.80
CA ILE A 385 1.13 4.57 6.06
C ILE A 385 2.64 4.54 5.82
N TYR A 386 3.12 3.80 4.82
CA TYR A 386 4.55 3.55 4.62
C TYR A 386 5.16 4.36 3.47
N ASP A 387 4.38 4.69 2.44
CA ASP A 387 4.89 5.26 1.18
C ASP A 387 4.44 6.72 0.94
N LEU A 388 4.18 7.49 2.01
CA LEU A 388 3.81 8.91 1.92
C LEU A 388 4.93 9.85 2.43
N PRO A 389 5.84 10.30 1.54
CA PRO A 389 6.83 11.34 1.86
C PRO A 389 6.19 12.70 2.17
N GLN A 390 6.85 13.52 3.01
CA GLN A 390 6.39 14.89 3.28
C GLN A 390 6.41 15.80 2.03
N ASN A 391 7.32 15.58 1.08
CA ASN A 391 7.45 16.36 -0.16
C ASN A 391 6.49 15.91 -1.29
N THR A 392 5.49 15.09 -0.98
CA THR A 392 4.52 14.57 -1.96
C THR A 392 3.73 15.70 -2.62
N ASP A 393 3.73 15.74 -3.96
CA ASP A 393 2.90 16.64 -4.76
C ASP A 393 1.48 16.09 -4.99
N PHE A 394 0.59 16.90 -5.58
CA PHE A 394 -0.78 16.48 -5.87
C PHE A 394 -0.88 15.22 -6.75
N ASN A 395 -0.05 15.11 -7.79
CA ASN A 395 -0.11 13.99 -8.73
C ASN A 395 0.32 12.68 -8.06
N HIS A 396 1.37 12.71 -7.24
CA HIS A 396 1.84 11.57 -6.48
C HIS A 396 0.83 11.19 -5.39
N PHE A 397 0.24 12.17 -4.70
CA PHE A 397 -0.85 11.94 -3.74
C PHE A 397 -2.02 11.19 -4.40
N MET A 398 -2.47 11.63 -5.58
CA MET A 398 -3.56 10.97 -6.30
C MET A 398 -3.19 9.57 -6.78
N LYS A 399 -1.91 9.31 -7.14
CA LYS A 399 -1.44 7.95 -7.43
C LYS A 399 -1.51 7.04 -6.21
N LEU A 400 -1.14 7.53 -5.02
CA LEU A 400 -1.30 6.78 -3.77
C LEU A 400 -2.78 6.51 -3.47
N CYS A 401 -3.65 7.50 -3.67
CA CYS A 401 -5.09 7.27 -3.54
C CYS A 401 -5.61 6.23 -4.54
N GLY A 402 -4.99 6.14 -5.73
CA GLY A 402 -5.11 5.05 -6.72
C GLY A 402 -5.19 3.67 -6.09
N HIS A 403 -4.19 3.35 -5.27
CA HIS A 403 -4.06 2.07 -4.59
C HIS A 403 -5.15 1.86 -3.54
N ILE A 404 -5.51 2.92 -2.78
CA ILE A 404 -6.62 2.85 -1.81
C ILE A 404 -7.94 2.58 -2.54
N TRP A 405 -8.19 3.23 -3.67
CA TRP A 405 -9.44 3.03 -4.42
C TRP A 405 -9.54 1.60 -4.95
N HIS A 406 -8.42 1.00 -5.36
CA HIS A 406 -8.38 -0.41 -5.74
C HIS A 406 -8.66 -1.33 -4.54
N ALA A 407 -8.05 -1.06 -3.38
CA ALA A 407 -8.33 -1.81 -2.15
C ALA A 407 -9.79 -1.69 -1.71
N LEU A 408 -10.37 -0.48 -1.84
CA LEU A 408 -11.77 -0.19 -1.52
C LEU A 408 -12.75 -0.88 -2.48
N ALA A 409 -12.37 -1.06 -3.74
CA ALA A 409 -13.16 -1.81 -4.71
C ALA A 409 -13.27 -3.30 -4.33
N SER A 410 -12.20 -3.86 -3.76
CA SER A 410 -12.19 -5.23 -3.23
C SER A 410 -12.90 -5.35 -1.88
N ASP A 411 -12.79 -4.35 -1.00
CA ASP A 411 -13.40 -4.35 0.33
C ASP A 411 -14.09 -3.01 0.64
N LYS A 412 -15.41 -2.97 0.49
CA LYS A 412 -16.22 -1.77 0.75
C LYS A 412 -16.25 -1.35 2.23
N ASN A 413 -15.96 -2.26 3.16
CA ASN A 413 -15.96 -1.96 4.60
C ASN A 413 -14.58 -1.51 5.10
N LEU A 414 -13.59 -1.37 4.21
CA LEU A 414 -12.23 -0.95 4.55
C LEU A 414 -12.15 0.33 5.43
N PRO A 415 -12.95 1.39 5.21
CA PRO A 415 -12.94 2.57 6.08
C PRO A 415 -13.41 2.26 7.50
N LYS A 416 -14.44 1.42 7.66
CA LYS A 416 -14.94 0.99 8.98
C LYS A 416 -13.87 0.19 9.72
N LYS A 417 -13.20 -0.74 9.02
CA LYS A 417 -12.10 -1.54 9.59
C LYS A 417 -10.95 -0.68 10.09
N LEU A 418 -10.58 0.37 9.34
CA LEU A 418 -9.55 1.32 9.78
C LEU A 418 -9.99 2.12 11.00
N HIS A 419 -11.25 2.58 11.01
CA HIS A 419 -11.81 3.30 12.15
C HIS A 419 -11.85 2.44 13.41
N ASP A 420 -12.28 1.19 13.31
CA ASP A 420 -12.32 0.24 14.42
C ASP A 420 -10.92 -0.11 14.92
N THR A 421 -9.96 -0.29 14.01
CA THR A 421 -8.54 -0.46 14.37
C THR A 421 -8.01 0.75 15.12
N CYS A 422 -8.36 1.97 14.69
CA CYS A 422 -7.93 3.20 15.36
C CYS A 422 -8.52 3.33 16.78
N ARG A 423 -9.76 2.88 17.00
CA ARG A 423 -10.37 2.83 18.34
C ARG A 423 -9.66 1.86 19.27
N HIS A 424 -9.07 0.81 18.73
CA HIS A 424 -8.37 -0.25 19.47
C HIS A 424 -6.84 -0.07 19.48
N LEU A 425 -6.33 1.15 19.25
CA LEU A 425 -4.90 1.45 19.27
C LEU A 425 -4.22 1.07 20.61
N ASP A 426 -4.88 1.29 21.75
CA ASP A 426 -4.29 0.97 23.06
C ASP A 426 -4.14 -0.55 23.26
N TRP A 427 -5.08 -1.34 22.75
CA TRP A 427 -4.95 -2.79 22.73
C TRP A 427 -3.74 -3.21 21.88
N LEU A 428 -3.54 -2.59 20.71
CA LEU A 428 -2.42 -2.88 19.81
C LEU A 428 -1.05 -2.54 20.46
N LYS A 429 -0.98 -1.41 21.19
CA LYS A 429 0.18 -1.04 22.00
C LYS A 429 0.50 -2.09 23.05
N ASN A 430 -0.51 -2.54 23.79
CA ASN A 430 -0.35 -3.55 24.83
C ASN A 430 0.14 -4.89 24.25
N VAL A 431 -0.35 -5.32 23.09
CA VAL A 431 0.13 -6.53 22.41
C VAL A 431 1.62 -6.38 22.06
N LYS A 432 2.02 -5.24 21.48
CA LYS A 432 3.42 -4.99 21.14
C LYS A 432 4.34 -4.95 22.37
N GLU A 433 3.94 -4.24 23.42
CA GLU A 433 4.71 -4.10 24.66
C GLU A 433 4.85 -5.42 25.43
N SER A 434 3.78 -6.22 25.46
CA SER A 434 3.79 -7.56 26.07
C SER A 434 4.82 -8.47 25.41
N HIS A 435 5.00 -8.36 24.09
CA HIS A 435 6.01 -9.16 23.37
C HIS A 435 7.44 -8.64 23.56
N GLY A 436 7.68 -7.33 23.57
CA GLY A 436 9.02 -6.77 23.81
C GLY A 436 9.61 -7.19 25.17
N SER A 437 8.77 -7.39 26.19
CA SER A 437 9.17 -7.93 27.49
C SER A 437 9.48 -9.43 27.43
N VAL A 438 8.74 -10.20 26.63
CA VAL A 438 8.91 -11.66 26.50
C VAL A 438 10.17 -12.03 25.72
N GLU A 439 10.54 -11.30 24.66
CA GLU A 439 11.76 -11.56 23.87
C GLU A 439 13.04 -11.38 24.70
N VAL A 440 13.14 -10.28 25.45
CA VAL A 440 14.30 -9.99 26.34
C VAL A 440 14.35 -10.97 27.52
N ASN A 441 13.18 -11.39 28.04
CA ASN A 441 13.10 -12.37 29.12
C ASN A 441 13.47 -13.79 28.64
N ALA A 442 13.10 -14.20 27.44
CA ALA A 442 13.45 -15.53 26.91
C ALA A 442 14.96 -15.66 26.64
N ILE A 443 15.59 -14.67 25.99
CA ILE A 443 17.03 -14.69 25.71
C ILE A 443 17.84 -14.63 27.02
N SER A 444 17.43 -13.80 27.98
CA SER A 444 18.10 -13.77 29.30
C SER A 444 17.93 -15.07 30.09
N GLN A 445 16.79 -15.76 29.97
CA GLN A 445 16.59 -17.09 30.54
C GLN A 445 17.52 -18.13 29.89
N ALA A 446 17.62 -18.17 28.56
CA ALA A 446 18.53 -19.07 27.84
C ALA A 446 19.99 -18.87 28.28
N LYS A 447 20.42 -17.61 28.34
CA LYS A 447 21.76 -17.24 28.82
C LYS A 447 22.00 -17.67 30.26
N ALA A 448 21.03 -17.49 31.14
CA ALA A 448 21.13 -17.96 32.52
C ALA A 448 21.25 -19.48 32.59
N ILE A 449 20.51 -20.23 31.78
CA ILE A 449 20.59 -21.69 31.72
C ILE A 449 21.96 -22.14 31.21
N ASN A 450 22.47 -21.55 30.14
CA ASN A 450 23.80 -21.91 29.61
C ASN A 450 24.92 -21.61 30.60
N ALA A 451 24.77 -20.61 31.47
CA ALA A 451 25.81 -20.23 32.42
C ALA A 451 25.83 -21.05 33.71
N ARG A 452 24.70 -21.59 34.17
CA ARG A 452 24.57 -22.21 35.50
C ARG A 452 23.54 -23.33 35.61
N GLY A 453 22.90 -23.70 34.50
CA GLY A 453 21.89 -24.76 34.47
C GLY A 453 22.47 -26.13 34.84
N ILE A 454 21.65 -26.95 35.50
CA ILE A 454 21.99 -28.32 35.89
C ILE A 454 20.90 -29.24 35.34
N TYR A 455 21.24 -30.01 34.30
CA TYR A 455 20.33 -31.01 33.73
C TYR A 455 20.49 -32.34 34.46
N HIS A 456 19.36 -32.91 34.88
CA HIS A 456 19.27 -34.25 35.43
C HIS A 456 18.51 -35.13 34.44
N VAL A 457 19.11 -36.26 34.03
CA VAL A 457 18.53 -37.22 33.08
C VAL A 457 18.63 -38.62 33.66
N GLY A 458 17.51 -39.31 33.85
CA GLY A 458 17.48 -40.69 34.33
C GLY A 458 16.28 -41.01 35.23
N LYS A 459 16.44 -41.99 36.12
CA LYS A 459 15.36 -42.44 37.02
C LYS A 459 15.03 -41.36 38.04
N GLN A 460 13.75 -40.99 38.11
CA GLN A 460 13.24 -40.07 39.12
C GLN A 460 12.49 -40.81 40.22
N LYS A 461 12.49 -40.25 41.44
CA LYS A 461 11.73 -40.77 42.58
C LYS A 461 10.25 -40.87 42.18
N ASP A 462 9.70 -42.07 42.32
CA ASP A 462 8.28 -42.42 42.14
C ASP A 462 7.70 -42.32 40.71
N LEU A 463 8.54 -42.18 39.67
CA LEU A 463 8.10 -42.13 38.27
C LEU A 463 8.75 -43.22 37.42
N GLU A 464 7.95 -43.90 36.59
CA GLU A 464 8.46 -44.82 35.58
C GLU A 464 8.97 -44.07 34.34
N PRO A 465 10.08 -44.51 33.73
CA PRO A 465 10.71 -43.84 32.59
C PRO A 465 9.94 -44.15 31.29
N GLU A 466 8.72 -43.62 31.18
CA GLU A 466 7.82 -43.82 30.03
C GLU A 466 7.86 -42.65 29.05
N SER A 467 8.23 -41.46 29.52
CA SER A 467 8.27 -40.24 28.72
C SER A 467 9.48 -39.36 29.10
N PRO A 468 9.95 -38.51 28.16
CA PRO A 468 11.00 -37.52 28.44
C PRO A 468 10.70 -36.62 29.65
N GLU A 469 9.42 -36.31 29.89
CA GLU A 469 8.96 -35.50 31.03
C GLU A 469 9.26 -36.15 32.39
N ASN A 470 9.23 -37.48 32.45
CA ASN A 470 9.49 -38.24 33.68
C ASN A 470 10.98 -38.46 33.95
N VAL A 471 11.85 -38.17 32.98
CA VAL A 471 13.28 -38.48 33.07
C VAL A 471 14.18 -37.25 33.00
N VAL A 472 13.72 -36.13 32.41
CA VAL A 472 14.50 -34.88 32.32
C VAL A 472 14.00 -33.84 33.31
N ARG A 473 14.90 -33.22 34.07
CA ARG A 473 14.64 -32.01 34.87
C ARG A 473 15.82 -31.05 34.75
N LEU A 474 15.53 -29.75 34.72
CA LEU A 474 16.57 -28.72 34.83
C LEU A 474 16.42 -27.96 36.14
N VAL A 475 17.51 -27.78 36.86
CA VAL A 475 17.59 -26.91 38.03
C VAL A 475 18.49 -25.73 37.71
N LEU A 476 18.00 -24.53 37.99
CA LEU A 476 18.73 -23.29 37.84
C LEU A 476 19.04 -22.70 39.22
N PRO A 477 20.32 -22.71 39.65
CA PRO A 477 20.76 -22.09 40.90
C PRO A 477 20.52 -20.56 40.90
N PRO A 478 20.29 -19.94 42.06
CA PRO A 478 20.17 -18.49 42.19
C PRO A 478 21.50 -17.78 41.87
N GLU A 479 21.43 -16.48 41.54
CA GLU A 479 22.61 -15.66 41.24
C GLU A 479 23.36 -15.21 42.51
N THR A 480 22.63 -15.11 43.63
CA THR A 480 23.14 -14.70 44.94
C THR A 480 23.00 -15.82 45.95
N LYS A 481 23.98 -15.92 46.88
CA LYS A 481 23.95 -16.91 47.97
C LYS A 481 22.72 -16.66 48.86
N GLY A 482 21.76 -17.60 48.85
CA GLY A 482 20.52 -17.54 49.64
C GLY A 482 19.22 -17.43 48.83
N GLY A 483 19.26 -17.36 47.49
CA GLY A 483 18.06 -17.36 46.65
C GLY A 483 17.43 -18.75 46.43
N GLU A 484 16.17 -18.79 45.98
CA GLU A 484 15.50 -20.04 45.64
C GLU A 484 16.00 -20.62 44.31
N ARG A 485 16.14 -21.95 44.25
CA ARG A 485 16.47 -22.68 43.02
C ARG A 485 15.22 -22.78 42.13
N LYS A 486 15.30 -22.30 40.89
CA LYS A 486 14.21 -22.47 39.91
C LYS A 486 14.29 -23.86 39.29
N LYS A 487 13.17 -24.57 39.22
CA LYS A 487 13.06 -25.88 38.58
C LYS A 487 12.28 -25.72 37.28
N TYR A 488 12.78 -26.29 36.20
CA TYR A 488 12.10 -26.34 34.91
C TYR A 488 11.73 -27.78 34.58
N THR A 489 10.48 -27.94 34.17
CA THR A 489 9.94 -29.18 33.56
C THR A 489 10.40 -29.31 32.12
N PHE A 490 10.33 -30.51 31.55
CA PHE A 490 10.77 -30.72 30.18
C PHE A 490 9.88 -29.94 29.19
N GLN A 491 8.57 -29.92 29.40
CA GLN A 491 7.62 -29.10 28.63
C GLN A 491 7.98 -27.60 28.65
N GLN A 492 8.36 -27.05 29.82
CA GLN A 492 8.76 -25.64 29.92
C GLN A 492 10.03 -25.34 29.13
N LEU A 493 10.96 -26.31 29.02
CA LEU A 493 12.17 -26.16 28.21
C LEU A 493 11.85 -26.20 26.72
N GLN A 494 10.93 -27.06 26.29
CA GLN A 494 10.44 -27.09 24.90
C GLN A 494 9.69 -25.81 24.52
N ASP A 495 8.86 -25.28 25.44
CA ASP A 495 8.18 -24.00 25.24
C ASP A 495 9.19 -22.85 25.14
N LEU A 496 10.26 -22.87 25.96
CA LEU A 496 11.33 -21.89 25.90
C LEU A 496 12.10 -22.00 24.56
N GLN A 497 12.44 -23.21 24.12
CA GLN A 497 13.09 -23.45 22.82
C GLN A 497 12.21 -22.91 21.68
N SER A 498 10.91 -23.21 21.67
CA SER A 498 9.97 -22.73 20.65
C SER A 498 9.89 -21.20 20.62
N LYS A 499 9.86 -20.55 21.79
CA LYS A 499 9.92 -19.08 21.89
C LYS A 499 11.22 -18.51 21.33
N LEU A 500 12.36 -19.12 21.63
CA LEU A 500 13.67 -18.65 21.14
C LEU A 500 13.81 -18.82 19.63
N MET A 501 13.29 -19.90 19.04
CA MET A 501 13.31 -20.13 17.59
C MET A 501 12.55 -19.06 16.79
N LEU A 502 11.50 -18.47 17.37
CA LEU A 502 10.76 -17.36 16.75
C LEU A 502 11.50 -16.01 16.84
N VAL A 503 12.29 -15.81 17.90
CA VAL A 503 12.97 -14.53 18.22
C VAL A 503 14.35 -14.43 17.58
N ALA A 504 15.09 -15.54 17.48
CA ALA A 504 16.48 -15.57 16.99
C ALA A 504 16.64 -15.14 15.51
N GLY A 505 15.57 -15.10 14.73
CA GLY A 505 15.59 -14.62 13.34
C GLY A 505 15.87 -13.12 13.18
N LYS A 506 15.83 -12.32 14.26
CA LYS A 506 15.85 -10.84 14.19
C LYS A 506 17.00 -10.13 14.93
N ALA A 507 17.76 -10.81 15.79
CA ALA A 507 18.82 -10.18 16.58
C ALA A 507 20.16 -10.91 16.44
N GLU A 508 21.20 -10.22 15.96
CA GLU A 508 22.57 -10.76 15.97
C GLU A 508 23.14 -10.95 17.39
N LYS A 509 22.66 -10.15 18.36
CA LYS A 509 23.07 -10.25 19.76
C LYS A 509 22.27 -11.33 20.48
N GLY A 510 22.95 -12.38 20.94
CA GLY A 510 22.36 -13.49 21.71
C GLY A 510 22.08 -14.75 20.91
N LYS A 511 22.41 -14.77 19.61
CA LYS A 511 22.26 -15.97 18.76
C LYS A 511 23.08 -17.15 19.28
N ASP A 512 24.33 -16.92 19.68
CA ASP A 512 25.20 -17.95 20.23
C ASP A 512 24.61 -18.60 21.50
N ASP A 513 23.94 -17.80 22.36
CA ASP A 513 23.25 -18.29 23.55
C ASP A 513 22.05 -19.18 23.17
N VAL A 514 21.30 -18.81 22.12
CA VAL A 514 20.18 -19.60 21.62
C VAL A 514 20.65 -20.92 20.99
N ASP A 515 21.69 -20.86 20.17
CA ASP A 515 22.25 -22.04 19.49
C ASP A 515 22.81 -23.03 20.53
N THR A 516 23.56 -22.54 21.52
CA THR A 516 24.10 -23.37 22.62
C THR A 516 23.00 -24.03 23.44
N PHE A 517 21.95 -23.27 23.80
CA PHE A 517 20.82 -23.83 24.57
C PHE A 517 20.10 -24.93 23.78
N THR A 518 19.88 -24.69 22.48
CA THR A 518 19.19 -25.62 21.58
C THR A 518 20.00 -26.91 21.41
N GLU A 519 21.31 -26.81 21.18
CA GLU A 519 22.21 -27.96 21.04
C GLU A 519 22.22 -28.84 22.30
N VAL A 520 22.31 -28.24 23.48
CA VAL A 520 22.30 -28.97 24.75
C VAL A 520 20.94 -29.63 25.00
N LEU A 521 19.83 -28.93 24.76
CA LEU A 521 18.49 -29.47 24.97
C LEU A 521 18.18 -30.62 23.99
N ASP A 522 18.61 -30.52 22.73
CA ASP A 522 18.45 -31.58 21.74
C ASP A 522 19.28 -32.82 22.13
N GLY A 523 20.50 -32.64 22.62
CA GLY A 523 21.33 -33.70 23.16
C GLY A 523 20.68 -34.41 24.35
N VAL A 524 20.18 -33.64 25.33
CA VAL A 524 19.46 -34.18 26.50
C VAL A 524 18.20 -34.93 26.08
N THR A 525 17.45 -34.41 25.11
CA THR A 525 16.24 -35.04 24.58
C THR A 525 16.56 -36.37 23.90
N ARG A 526 17.64 -36.42 23.11
CA ARG A 526 18.12 -37.67 22.51
C ARG A 526 18.50 -38.69 23.58
N LEU A 527 19.30 -38.29 24.57
CA LEU A 527 19.71 -39.16 25.66
C LEU A 527 18.52 -39.74 26.43
N ALA A 528 17.55 -38.89 26.78
CA ALA A 528 16.32 -39.29 27.45
C ALA A 528 15.55 -40.36 26.64
N ASN A 529 15.43 -40.16 25.33
CA ASN A 529 14.74 -41.11 24.46
C ASN A 529 15.47 -42.46 24.35
N ILE A 530 16.81 -42.47 24.28
CA ILE A 530 17.59 -43.72 24.23
C ILE A 530 17.50 -44.45 25.58
N TYR A 531 17.59 -43.71 26.69
CA TYR A 531 17.41 -44.26 28.04
C TYR A 531 16.05 -44.95 28.19
N ILE A 532 14.95 -44.30 27.78
CA ILE A 532 13.60 -44.89 27.79
C ILE A 532 13.55 -46.17 26.96
N LYS A 533 14.19 -46.20 25.78
CA LYS A 533 14.25 -47.42 24.94
C LYS A 533 15.00 -48.57 25.61
N ILE A 534 16.13 -48.29 26.27
CA ILE A 534 16.90 -49.29 27.02
C ILE A 534 16.11 -49.81 28.23
N CYS A 535 15.38 -48.95 28.93
CA CYS A 535 14.50 -49.39 30.02
C CYS A 535 13.34 -50.24 29.50
N ALA A 536 12.71 -49.84 28.39
CA ALA A 536 11.62 -50.57 27.75
C ALA A 536 12.07 -51.94 27.19
N SER A 537 13.32 -52.06 26.74
CA SER A 537 13.94 -53.33 26.33
C SER A 537 14.38 -54.20 27.52
N GLY A 538 14.06 -53.79 28.75
CA GLY A 538 14.19 -54.63 29.92
C GLY A 538 15.60 -54.79 30.47
N SER A 539 16.50 -53.85 30.17
CA SER A 539 17.83 -53.85 30.78
C SER A 539 17.74 -53.53 32.28
N ILE A 540 18.35 -54.39 33.11
CA ILE A 540 18.39 -54.21 34.57
C ILE A 540 19.48 -53.21 34.97
N LEU A 541 20.58 -53.13 34.20
CA LEU A 541 21.75 -52.30 34.49
C LEU A 541 21.40 -50.81 34.56
N PHE A 542 20.54 -50.35 33.65
CA PHE A 542 20.18 -48.95 33.51
C PHE A 542 18.92 -48.57 34.31
N ARG A 543 18.33 -49.49 35.06
CA ARG A 543 17.04 -49.24 35.73
C ARG A 543 17.11 -48.08 36.72
N ASP A 544 18.19 -48.03 37.49
CA ASP A 544 18.43 -47.06 38.56
C ASP A 544 19.49 -46.02 38.14
N TRP A 545 19.70 -45.85 36.83
CA TRP A 545 20.68 -44.92 36.27
C TRP A 545 20.21 -43.46 36.33
N GLU A 546 21.13 -42.56 36.70
CA GLU A 546 20.95 -41.12 36.71
C GLU A 546 22.22 -40.43 36.21
N SER A 547 22.07 -39.37 35.42
CA SER A 547 23.15 -38.50 34.98
C SER A 547 22.84 -37.04 35.28
N THR A 548 23.87 -36.31 35.69
CA THR A 548 23.81 -34.87 35.97
C THR A 548 24.81 -34.15 35.09
N PHE A 549 24.34 -33.20 34.28
CA PHE A 549 25.16 -32.36 33.41
C PHE A 549 25.14 -30.90 33.88
N TYR A 550 26.32 -30.31 34.03
CA TYR A 550 26.49 -28.93 34.51
C TYR A 550 26.85 -28.02 33.34
N CYS A 551 25.98 -27.06 33.02
CA CYS A 551 26.18 -26.11 31.91
C CYS A 551 27.31 -25.09 32.17
N GLU A 552 27.74 -24.93 33.42
CA GLU A 552 28.68 -23.89 33.82
C GLU A 552 30.04 -23.96 33.09
N PRO A 553 30.44 -22.87 32.39
CA PRO A 553 31.71 -22.86 31.69
C PRO A 553 32.88 -22.87 32.69
N ASN A 554 33.82 -23.80 32.50
CA ASN A 554 35.03 -24.03 33.31
C ASN A 554 34.85 -24.81 34.63
N ARG A 555 33.72 -25.49 34.84
CA ARG A 555 33.60 -26.45 35.94
C ARG A 555 34.50 -27.68 35.67
N PRO A 556 35.28 -28.18 36.66
CA PRO A 556 36.22 -29.29 36.45
C PRO A 556 35.52 -30.62 36.12
N VAL A 557 34.32 -30.81 36.65
CA VAL A 557 33.42 -31.93 36.35
C VAL A 557 32.13 -31.37 35.75
N ASN A 558 31.87 -31.72 34.50
CA ASN A 558 30.71 -31.25 33.74
C ASN A 558 29.62 -32.32 33.54
N ALA A 559 29.95 -33.59 33.81
CA ALA A 559 29.01 -34.71 33.80
C ALA A 559 29.30 -35.67 34.96
N VAL A 560 28.26 -36.12 35.65
CA VAL A 560 28.31 -37.16 36.69
C VAL A 560 27.29 -38.23 36.33
N ILE A 561 27.71 -39.50 36.33
CA ILE A 561 26.87 -40.63 35.96
C ILE A 561 26.86 -41.64 37.10
N ASP A 562 25.67 -42.03 37.54
CA ASP A 562 25.40 -43.01 38.57
C ASP A 562 24.56 -44.15 37.98
N PHE A 563 24.92 -45.40 38.27
CA PHE A 563 24.19 -46.60 37.85
C PHE A 563 23.35 -47.22 38.97
N GLY A 564 23.41 -46.70 40.20
CA GLY A 564 22.63 -47.18 41.34
C GLY A 564 23.04 -48.56 41.88
N LEU A 565 24.15 -49.13 41.38
CA LEU A 565 24.62 -50.49 41.69
C LEU A 565 25.85 -50.52 42.61
N SER A 566 26.57 -49.40 42.75
CA SER A 566 27.76 -49.27 43.59
C SER A 566 27.85 -47.83 44.15
N LYS A 567 28.65 -47.62 45.21
CA LYS A 567 28.95 -46.26 45.72
C LYS A 567 29.94 -45.47 44.83
N GLN A 568 30.24 -45.94 43.62
CA GLN A 568 31.21 -45.32 42.72
C GLN A 568 30.49 -44.62 41.56
N MET A 569 30.61 -43.30 41.51
CA MET A 569 30.07 -42.47 40.42
C MET A 569 31.14 -42.25 39.34
N LEU A 570 30.74 -42.29 38.07
CA LEU A 570 31.61 -41.92 36.97
C LEU A 570 31.58 -40.40 36.80
N HIS A 571 32.76 -39.80 36.78
CA HIS A 571 32.92 -38.36 36.60
C HIS A 571 33.55 -38.10 35.23
N GLY A 572 32.91 -37.25 34.42
CA GLY A 572 33.50 -36.77 33.18
C GLY A 572 34.70 -35.89 33.49
N MET A 573 35.91 -36.36 33.18
CA MET A 573 37.12 -35.57 33.36
C MET A 573 37.31 -34.58 32.21
N SER A 574 37.44 -33.29 32.54
CA SER A 574 37.70 -32.22 31.58
C SER A 574 39.20 -32.12 31.24
N GLU A 575 39.86 -33.21 30.85
CA GLU A 575 41.28 -33.15 30.47
C GLU A 575 41.52 -32.23 29.24
N HIS A 576 40.48 -31.94 28.42
CA HIS A 576 40.59 -31.14 27.19
C HIS A 576 39.51 -30.04 27.04
N ARG A 577 38.77 -29.69 28.11
CA ARG A 577 37.61 -28.75 28.09
C ARG A 577 36.57 -28.99 26.96
N PRO A 578 36.08 -30.22 26.75
CA PRO A 578 34.94 -30.43 25.86
C PRO A 578 33.69 -29.72 26.42
N THR A 579 32.89 -29.12 25.53
CA THR A 579 31.62 -28.51 25.89
C THR A 579 30.67 -29.55 26.47
N VAL A 580 29.68 -29.12 27.24
CA VAL A 580 28.66 -29.99 27.85
C VAL A 580 27.90 -30.76 26.78
N ALA A 581 27.66 -30.13 25.61
CA ALA A 581 27.08 -30.77 24.44
C ALA A 581 27.89 -32.01 23.98
N LEU A 582 29.22 -31.91 23.91
CA LEU A 582 30.08 -33.04 23.51
C LEU A 582 30.06 -34.19 24.53
N GLN A 583 29.97 -33.88 25.82
CA GLN A 583 29.84 -34.91 26.85
C GLN A 583 28.49 -35.63 26.76
N ILE A 584 27.40 -34.89 26.57
CA ILE A 584 26.08 -35.47 26.34
C ILE A 584 26.10 -36.35 25.08
N GLN A 585 26.78 -35.90 24.01
CA GLN A 585 26.93 -36.69 22.79
C GLN A 585 27.69 -38.01 23.04
N ALA A 586 28.81 -37.98 23.77
CA ALA A 586 29.57 -39.19 24.10
C ALA A 586 28.74 -40.18 24.91
N VAL A 587 27.94 -39.69 25.87
CA VAL A 587 27.00 -40.53 26.63
C VAL A 587 25.89 -41.08 25.72
N CYS A 588 25.36 -40.29 24.78
CA CYS A 588 24.38 -40.78 23.80
C CYS A 588 24.96 -41.91 22.94
N GLU A 589 26.19 -41.75 22.44
CA GLU A 589 26.87 -42.75 21.62
C GLU A 589 27.09 -44.06 22.41
N PHE A 590 27.55 -43.96 23.65
CA PHE A 590 27.66 -45.10 24.56
C PHE A 590 26.30 -45.81 24.78
N PHE A 591 25.23 -45.04 24.97
CA PHE A 591 23.88 -45.58 25.14
C PHE A 591 23.35 -46.25 23.86
N ASP A 592 23.64 -45.70 22.68
CA ASP A 592 23.26 -46.29 21.41
C ASP A 592 23.98 -47.64 21.18
N GLU A 593 25.29 -47.71 21.47
CA GLU A 593 26.06 -48.96 21.44
C GLU A 593 25.49 -49.99 22.43
N CYS A 594 25.30 -49.59 23.69
CA CYS A 594 24.73 -50.45 24.72
C CYS A 594 23.32 -50.97 24.35
N TYR A 595 22.49 -50.13 23.73
CA TYR A 595 21.17 -50.52 23.29
C TYR A 595 21.22 -51.56 22.15
N SER A 596 22.09 -51.34 21.16
CA SER A 596 22.30 -52.28 20.05
C SER A 596 22.82 -53.62 20.55
N ASP A 597 23.84 -53.61 21.40
CA ASP A 597 24.44 -54.81 21.98
C ASP A 597 23.44 -55.56 22.86
N TRP A 598 22.62 -54.84 23.63
CA TRP A 598 21.58 -55.43 24.47
C TRP A 598 20.48 -56.09 23.65
N LEU A 599 20.02 -55.47 22.57
CA LEU A 599 19.04 -56.09 21.67
C LEU A 599 19.62 -57.34 21.01
N HIS A 600 20.85 -57.26 20.49
CA HIS A 600 21.53 -58.42 19.92
C HIS A 600 21.68 -59.55 20.93
N HIS A 601 22.06 -59.22 22.17
CA HIS A 601 22.14 -60.19 23.26
C HIS A 601 20.78 -60.85 23.54
N ILE A 602 19.70 -60.07 23.65
CA ILE A 602 18.35 -60.60 23.84
C ILE A 602 17.97 -61.56 22.70
N ASP A 603 18.25 -61.20 21.46
CA ASP A 603 17.92 -62.01 20.29
C ASP A 603 18.67 -63.36 20.34
N VAL A 604 19.98 -63.33 20.58
CA VAL A 604 20.79 -64.55 20.75
C VAL A 604 20.30 -65.42 21.91
N GLN A 605 19.95 -64.81 23.06
CA GLN A 605 19.41 -65.55 24.19
C GLN A 605 18.03 -66.16 23.88
N ARG A 606 17.17 -65.46 23.12
CA ARG A 606 15.85 -65.93 22.70
C ARG A 606 15.91 -67.05 21.66
N GLU A 607 16.93 -67.04 20.80
CA GLU A 607 17.23 -68.15 19.89
C GLU A 607 17.73 -69.38 20.64
N GLN A 608 18.65 -69.18 21.59
CA GLN A 608 19.24 -70.27 22.38
C GLN A 608 18.23 -70.89 23.37
N PHE A 609 17.37 -70.08 23.98
CA PHE A 609 16.38 -70.48 24.98
C PHE A 609 14.97 -70.17 24.49
N CYS A 610 14.46 -71.02 23.58
CA CYS A 610 13.17 -70.81 22.92
C CYS A 610 11.97 -70.66 23.88
N TYR A 611 12.04 -71.20 25.10
CA TYR A 611 10.99 -71.01 26.11
C TYR A 611 10.82 -69.55 26.54
N LEU A 612 11.85 -68.71 26.42
CA LEU A 612 11.76 -67.27 26.68
C LEU A 612 10.80 -66.56 25.70
N ASN A 613 10.54 -67.14 24.53
CA ASN A 613 9.63 -66.58 23.52
C ASN A 613 8.15 -66.66 23.89
N HIS A 614 7.80 -67.38 24.97
CA HIS A 614 6.45 -67.32 25.56
C HIS A 614 6.20 -66.01 26.33
N TYR A 615 7.26 -65.25 26.62
CA TYR A 615 7.19 -64.05 27.45
C TYR A 615 7.64 -62.81 26.68
N THR A 616 6.91 -61.70 26.88
CA THR A 616 7.39 -60.38 26.47
C THR A 616 8.62 -59.99 27.29
N THR A 617 9.42 -59.05 26.79
CA THR A 617 10.63 -58.60 27.49
C THR A 617 10.32 -58.05 28.89
N GLN A 618 9.20 -57.34 29.06
CA GLN A 618 8.73 -56.89 30.38
C GLN A 618 8.37 -58.06 31.31
N GLN A 619 7.70 -59.09 30.80
CA GLN A 619 7.39 -60.30 31.57
C GLN A 619 8.65 -61.04 32.00
N VAL A 620 9.67 -61.12 31.13
CA VAL A 620 10.98 -61.69 31.48
C VAL A 620 11.64 -60.90 32.62
N VAL A 621 11.62 -59.56 32.57
CA VAL A 621 12.16 -58.72 33.65
C VAL A 621 11.41 -58.93 34.97
N ILE A 622 10.08 -59.03 34.93
CA ILE A 622 9.26 -59.32 36.11
C ILE A 622 9.65 -60.68 36.70
N LEU A 623 9.74 -61.72 35.85
CA LEU A 623 10.18 -63.05 36.28
C LEU A 623 11.59 -63.00 36.88
N CYS A 624 12.55 -62.33 36.24
CA CYS A 624 13.90 -62.17 36.78
C CYS A 624 13.90 -61.51 38.17
N LYS A 625 13.17 -60.40 38.36
CA LYS A 625 13.08 -59.72 39.65
C LYS A 625 12.44 -60.59 40.73
N LYS A 626 11.32 -61.25 40.41
CA LYS A 626 10.55 -62.04 41.38
C LYS A 626 11.22 -63.38 41.71
N ILE A 627 11.85 -64.03 40.74
CA ILE A 627 12.66 -65.23 40.95
C ILE A 627 13.95 -64.88 41.70
N ALA A 628 14.60 -63.75 41.40
CA ALA A 628 15.76 -63.29 42.18
C ALA A 628 15.39 -63.06 43.65
N ALA A 629 14.26 -62.39 43.92
CA ALA A 629 13.77 -62.20 45.29
C ALA A 629 13.57 -63.56 46.01
N PHE A 630 13.02 -64.57 45.33
CA PHE A 630 12.90 -65.93 45.83
C PHE A 630 14.26 -66.58 46.13
N CYS A 631 15.28 -66.35 45.30
CA CYS A 631 16.63 -66.89 45.51
C CYS A 631 17.36 -66.27 46.72
N PHE A 632 17.18 -64.97 46.98
CA PHE A 632 17.98 -64.22 47.97
C PHE A 632 17.30 -64.03 49.33
N SER A 633 15.96 -64.08 49.41
CA SER A 633 15.24 -63.80 50.67
C SER A 633 15.05 -65.01 51.58
N GLY A 634 15.30 -66.24 51.11
CA GLY A 634 15.08 -67.48 51.87
C GLY A 634 13.60 -67.77 52.18
N ASP A 635 12.69 -66.85 51.84
CA ASP A 635 11.26 -66.96 52.04
C ASP A 635 10.62 -67.67 50.84
N ARG A 636 9.79 -68.69 51.09
CA ARG A 636 9.09 -69.46 50.04
C ARG A 636 7.89 -68.71 49.45
N ASN A 637 7.70 -67.45 49.82
CA ASN A 637 6.56 -66.64 49.41
C ASN A 637 6.87 -65.88 48.11
N VAL A 638 6.65 -66.54 46.97
CA VAL A 638 6.71 -65.88 45.65
C VAL A 638 5.39 -65.17 45.39
N ASP A 639 5.46 -63.98 44.81
CA ASP A 639 4.29 -63.24 44.33
C ASP A 639 3.35 -64.17 43.52
N PRO A 640 2.05 -64.24 43.86
CA PRO A 640 1.08 -65.10 43.18
C PRO A 640 1.03 -64.95 41.66
N LEU A 641 1.50 -63.81 41.12
CA LEU A 641 1.54 -63.53 39.68
C LEU A 641 2.59 -64.36 38.92
N VAL A 642 3.58 -64.94 39.60
CA VAL A 642 4.65 -65.72 38.96
C VAL A 642 4.16 -67.10 38.49
N TYR A 643 3.32 -67.78 39.25
CA TYR A 643 2.86 -69.14 38.92
C TYR A 643 1.95 -69.19 37.66
N PRO A 644 0.99 -68.25 37.46
CA PRO A 644 0.25 -68.14 36.22
C PRO A 644 1.14 -67.88 35.00
N MET A 645 2.20 -67.07 35.14
CA MET A 645 3.16 -66.85 34.05
C MET A 645 3.92 -68.15 33.72
N LEU A 646 4.40 -68.86 34.72
CA LEU A 646 5.13 -70.13 34.54
C LEU A 646 4.27 -71.26 33.97
N CYS A 647 2.93 -71.18 34.09
CA CYS A 647 2.01 -72.15 33.47
C CYS A 647 2.14 -72.22 31.94
N ALA A 648 2.60 -71.15 31.28
CA ALA A 648 2.86 -71.13 29.86
C ALA A 648 4.00 -72.07 29.43
N VAL A 649 4.94 -72.37 30.34
CA VAL A 649 6.06 -73.28 30.09
C VAL A 649 5.83 -74.65 30.73
N ARG A 650 5.19 -74.69 31.91
CA ARG A 650 4.86 -75.94 32.60
C ARG A 650 3.49 -75.84 33.27
N PRO A 651 2.47 -76.61 32.82
CA PRO A 651 1.16 -76.60 33.45
C PRO A 651 1.24 -77.09 34.90
N ASN A 652 0.47 -76.45 35.79
CA ASN A 652 0.42 -76.74 37.24
C ASN A 652 1.78 -76.59 37.96
N CYS A 653 2.54 -75.54 37.65
CA CYS A 653 3.82 -75.25 38.32
C CYS A 653 3.62 -74.92 39.81
N LEU A 654 4.24 -75.71 40.71
CA LEU A 654 4.21 -75.49 42.16
C LEU A 654 5.52 -74.87 42.68
N VAL A 655 5.50 -74.38 43.93
CA VAL A 655 6.67 -73.79 44.62
C VAL A 655 7.89 -74.73 44.58
N ASP A 656 7.67 -76.03 44.83
CA ASP A 656 8.75 -77.02 44.84
C ASP A 656 9.34 -77.29 43.45
N ASP A 657 8.56 -77.11 42.38
CA ASP A 657 9.04 -77.22 41.00
C ASP A 657 9.95 -76.05 40.64
N LEU A 658 9.57 -74.83 41.05
CA LEU A 658 10.40 -73.64 40.88
C LEU A 658 11.70 -73.76 41.69
N ALA A 659 11.63 -74.22 42.94
CA ALA A 659 12.80 -74.43 43.79
C ALA A 659 13.80 -75.44 43.18
N LYS A 660 13.29 -76.55 42.62
CA LYS A 660 14.11 -77.54 41.90
C LYS A 660 14.73 -76.97 40.63
N ALA A 661 13.96 -76.23 39.83
CA ALA A 661 14.43 -75.62 38.59
C ALA A 661 15.53 -74.58 38.86
N VAL A 662 15.34 -73.71 39.86
CA VAL A 662 16.35 -72.73 40.29
C VAL A 662 17.63 -73.41 40.77
N LYS A 663 17.51 -74.45 41.62
CA LYS A 663 18.66 -75.22 42.09
C LYS A 663 19.42 -75.90 40.95
N SER A 664 18.70 -76.49 39.99
CA SER A 664 19.29 -77.09 38.79
C SER A 664 19.99 -76.04 37.93
N ALA A 665 19.37 -74.87 37.73
CA ALA A 665 19.96 -73.78 36.95
C ALA A 665 21.26 -73.25 37.59
N PHE A 666 21.31 -73.10 38.92
CA PHE A 666 22.54 -72.73 39.62
C PHE A 666 23.63 -73.80 39.51
N GLN A 667 23.26 -75.08 39.53
CA GLN A 667 24.20 -76.19 39.33
C GLN A 667 24.75 -76.23 37.90
N ASP A 668 23.90 -76.00 36.89
CA ASP A 668 24.30 -75.91 35.49
C ASP A 668 25.20 -74.68 35.22
N LEU A 669 24.88 -73.53 35.83
CA LEU A 669 25.70 -72.33 35.78
C LEU A 669 27.06 -72.53 36.46
N ALA A 670 27.09 -73.18 37.63
CA ALA A 670 28.34 -73.53 38.31
C ALA A 670 29.17 -74.54 37.50
N GLY A 671 28.52 -75.49 36.80
CA GLY A 671 29.18 -76.41 35.87
C GLY A 671 29.79 -75.70 34.66
N ARG A 672 29.06 -74.75 34.06
CA ARG A 672 29.54 -73.92 32.94
C ARG A 672 30.69 -72.98 33.36
N GLN A 673 30.65 -72.42 34.58
CA GLN A 673 31.75 -71.62 35.12
C GLN A 673 33.00 -72.46 35.44
N LYS A 674 32.85 -73.71 35.87
CA LYS A 674 33.98 -74.65 36.05
C LYS A 674 34.63 -75.06 34.73
N HIS A 675 33.86 -75.20 33.64
CA HIS A 675 34.41 -75.41 32.29
C HIS A 675 35.09 -74.15 31.72
N ALA A 676 34.65 -72.94 32.08
CA ALA A 676 35.30 -71.69 31.68
C ALA A 676 36.56 -71.34 32.51
N LYS A 677 36.68 -71.88 33.74
CA LYS A 677 37.84 -71.69 34.64
C LYS A 677 38.81 -72.88 34.70
N GLY A 678 38.62 -73.91 33.87
CA GLY A 678 39.47 -75.12 33.80
C GLY A 678 40.81 -74.95 33.06
N GLY A 679 41.42 -73.77 33.09
CA GLY A 679 42.74 -73.50 32.54
C GLY A 679 43.64 -72.83 33.58
N ASN A 680 44.51 -73.65 34.19
CA ASN A 680 45.64 -73.36 35.09
C ASN A 680 45.39 -73.00 36.57
N ALA A 681 45.55 -74.06 37.40
CA ALA A 681 46.54 -74.26 38.47
C ALA A 681 46.68 -73.25 39.63
N ASP A 682 46.38 -73.79 40.82
CA ASP A 682 47.13 -73.79 42.08
C ASP A 682 47.55 -72.47 42.75
N THR A 683 46.97 -72.21 43.93
CA THR A 683 47.72 -72.39 45.20
C THR A 683 46.80 -72.34 46.43
N ASP A 684 46.94 -73.41 47.22
CA ASP A 684 46.78 -73.59 48.67
C ASP A 684 46.61 -72.30 49.52
N ASP A 685 45.61 -72.25 50.41
CA ASP A 685 45.75 -72.74 51.79
C ASP A 685 44.43 -72.53 52.57
N SER A 686 44.16 -73.39 53.54
CA SER A 686 43.07 -73.28 54.52
C SER A 686 43.64 -73.35 55.95
N PRO A 687 42.91 -72.87 56.97
CA PRO A 687 43.46 -72.12 58.11
C PRO A 687 43.74 -72.99 59.36
N PRO A 688 44.27 -72.37 60.45
CA PRO A 688 43.76 -72.76 61.78
C PRO A 688 43.52 -71.59 62.78
N ASP A 689 42.34 -71.68 63.41
CA ASP A 689 41.87 -71.38 64.79
C ASP A 689 42.49 -70.30 65.73
N ALA A 690 41.60 -69.37 66.16
CA ALA A 690 41.24 -68.82 67.51
C ALA A 690 42.33 -68.30 68.49
N PRO A 691 42.07 -67.40 69.50
CA PRO A 691 40.79 -67.03 70.14
C PRO A 691 40.60 -65.52 70.55
N MET A 692 39.51 -65.27 71.31
CA MET A 692 38.99 -64.06 71.97
C MET A 692 39.98 -63.03 72.56
N GLU A 693 39.63 -61.73 72.54
CA GLU A 693 39.31 -60.87 73.70
C GLU A 693 39.12 -59.39 73.29
N ASP A 694 38.32 -58.67 74.08
CA ASP A 694 37.86 -57.28 73.95
C ASP A 694 38.94 -56.21 74.26
N ALA A 695 38.62 -54.93 73.94
CA ALA A 695 39.38 -53.67 74.05
C ALA A 695 40.26 -53.39 72.79
N GLU A 696 40.16 -52.27 72.09
CA GLU A 696 40.41 -50.89 72.53
C GLU A 696 39.69 -49.89 71.59
N SER A 697 38.91 -48.97 72.15
CA SER A 697 38.02 -48.04 71.43
C SER A 697 38.67 -46.71 71.02
N GLU A 698 39.99 -46.54 71.13
CA GLU A 698 40.68 -45.28 70.83
C GLU A 698 41.53 -45.31 69.54
N ASP A 699 41.85 -46.50 69.01
CA ASP A 699 42.72 -46.65 67.81
C ASP A 699 41.94 -46.56 66.47
N MET A 700 40.61 -46.57 66.53
CA MET A 700 39.72 -46.42 65.36
C MET A 700 39.61 -44.97 64.88
N GLU A 701 39.61 -44.00 65.80
CA GLU A 701 39.38 -42.60 65.46
C GLU A 701 40.59 -41.97 64.74
N GLU A 702 41.81 -42.35 65.13
CA GLU A 702 43.06 -41.94 64.45
C GLU A 702 43.14 -42.54 63.03
N LYS A 703 42.68 -43.78 62.84
CA LYS A 703 42.62 -44.46 61.53
C LYS A 703 41.60 -43.83 60.59
N GLU A 704 40.46 -43.37 61.09
CA GLU A 704 39.44 -42.70 60.28
C GLU A 704 39.87 -41.29 59.86
N LYS A 705 40.52 -40.54 60.76
CA LYS A 705 41.13 -39.24 60.44
C LYS A 705 42.22 -39.39 59.37
N GLN A 706 43.04 -40.44 59.45
CA GLN A 706 44.07 -40.71 58.44
C GLN A 706 43.47 -41.14 57.09
N LYS A 707 42.41 -41.96 57.09
CA LYS A 707 41.67 -42.31 55.86
C LYS A 707 41.05 -41.10 55.16
N PHE A 708 40.52 -40.14 55.92
CA PHE A 708 40.00 -38.89 55.36
C PHE A 708 41.11 -38.06 54.70
N ILE A 709 42.26 -37.90 55.36
CA ILE A 709 43.41 -37.16 54.79
C ILE A 709 43.91 -37.86 53.51
N ASP A 710 44.02 -39.19 53.52
CA ASP A 710 44.45 -39.97 52.36
C ASP A 710 43.44 -39.89 51.20
N ALA A 711 42.14 -39.88 51.49
CA ALA A 711 41.09 -39.68 50.49
C ALA A 711 41.12 -38.28 49.87
N MET A 712 41.35 -37.23 50.67
CA MET A 712 41.48 -35.85 50.20
C MET A 712 42.76 -35.63 49.37
N LEU A 713 43.84 -36.34 49.70
CA LEU A 713 45.06 -36.34 48.89
C LEU A 713 44.88 -37.05 47.55
N ASN A 714 44.16 -38.19 47.55
CA ASN A 714 43.80 -38.90 46.32
C ASN A 714 42.83 -38.09 45.45
N ALA A 715 42.06 -37.17 46.05
CA ALA A 715 41.23 -36.19 45.36
C ALA A 715 42.02 -34.95 44.86
N GLY A 716 43.33 -34.88 45.10
CA GLY A 716 44.23 -33.85 44.56
C GLY A 716 44.45 -32.62 45.44
N TYR A 717 43.96 -32.62 46.69
CA TYR A 717 44.13 -31.49 47.61
C TYR A 717 45.44 -31.58 48.41
N PRO A 718 46.16 -30.46 48.65
CA PRO A 718 47.35 -30.44 49.49
C PRO A 718 47.07 -30.86 50.94
N VAL A 719 48.00 -31.60 51.56
CA VAL A 719 47.90 -32.12 52.96
C VAL A 719 47.53 -31.02 53.97
N GLU A 720 48.04 -29.81 53.76
CA GLU A 720 47.82 -28.67 54.66
C GLU A 720 46.35 -28.21 54.67
N LEU A 721 45.66 -28.26 53.52
CA LEU A 721 44.24 -27.90 53.41
C LEU A 721 43.34 -29.03 53.93
N ALA A 722 43.68 -30.29 53.67
CA ALA A 722 42.96 -31.45 54.19
C ALA A 722 42.99 -31.51 55.73
N ARG A 723 44.14 -31.20 56.36
CA ARG A 723 44.26 -31.11 57.83
C ARG A 723 43.50 -29.93 58.41
N LYS A 724 43.43 -28.81 57.69
CA LYS A 724 42.69 -27.62 58.12
C LYS A 724 41.17 -27.86 58.08
N ALA A 725 40.68 -28.48 57.00
CA ALA A 725 39.29 -28.91 56.88
C ALA A 725 38.88 -29.89 58.00
N LEU A 726 39.73 -30.87 58.31
CA LEU A 726 39.47 -31.82 59.40
C LEU A 726 39.37 -31.14 60.78
N HIS A 727 40.17 -30.09 61.03
CA HIS A 727 40.18 -29.36 62.30
C HIS A 727 38.95 -28.43 62.46
N GLU A 728 38.42 -27.87 61.36
CA GLU A 728 37.26 -26.96 61.41
C GLU A 728 35.91 -27.67 61.35
N ILE A 729 35.81 -28.81 60.67
CA ILE A 729 34.54 -29.52 60.47
C ILE A 729 34.32 -30.57 61.57
N GLN A 730 35.39 -31.10 62.18
CA GLN A 730 35.34 -32.20 63.17
C GLN A 730 34.54 -33.42 62.67
N SER A 731 34.49 -33.63 61.36
CA SER A 731 33.80 -34.71 60.65
C SER A 731 34.79 -35.41 59.72
N THR A 732 34.66 -36.73 59.58
CA THR A 732 35.44 -37.56 58.64
C THR A 732 34.69 -37.80 57.32
N ASP A 733 33.60 -37.07 57.08
CA ASP A 733 32.86 -37.09 55.82
C ASP A 733 33.61 -36.30 54.72
N ILE A 734 34.03 -37.03 53.68
CA ILE A 734 34.81 -36.54 52.54
C ILE A 734 34.04 -35.47 51.75
N ASP A 735 32.71 -35.60 51.67
CA ASP A 735 31.88 -34.67 50.90
C ASP A 735 31.73 -33.33 51.63
N GLU A 736 31.68 -33.32 52.97
CA GLU A 736 31.69 -32.09 53.76
C GLU A 736 33.06 -31.37 53.68
N GLY A 737 34.14 -32.15 53.68
CA GLY A 737 35.51 -31.64 53.52
C GLY A 737 35.77 -31.01 52.16
N ALA A 738 35.29 -31.64 51.07
CA ALA A 738 35.45 -31.13 49.71
C ALA A 738 34.59 -29.90 49.41
N VAL A 739 33.52 -29.65 50.17
CA VAL A 739 32.68 -28.45 50.07
C VAL A 739 33.30 -27.26 50.83
N TYR A 740 34.11 -27.53 51.86
CA TYR A 740 34.79 -26.51 52.65
C TYR A 740 36.02 -25.91 51.93
N ILE A 741 36.77 -26.73 51.19
CA ILE A 741 37.96 -26.33 50.41
C ILE A 741 37.54 -25.77 49.05
#